data_AF-A0A8T2JWS4-F1
#
_entry.id   AF-A0A8T2JWS4-F1
#
_cell.length_a   1.000
_cell.length_b   1.000
_cell.length_c   1.000
_cell.angle_alpha   90.00
_cell.angle_beta   90.00
_cell.angle_gamma   90.00
#
_symmetry.space_group_name_H-M   'P 1'
#
loop_
_entity.id
_entity.type
_entity.pdbx_description
1 polymer ?
#
loop_
_entity_poly.entity_id
_entity_poly.type
_entity_poly.pdbx_seq_one_letter_code
_entity_poly.pdbx_strand_id
1 'polypeptide(L)'
;MEVALSTLPSEMHRPFSKFTEWKFKLFRVKSLERKPSQEECDRSYCSSQDSTESTANLENGTLEPEPQSLTRFKPQEANEETSVAATSQTAEKILEEDAHVKTLQQLCRICGASFKMDQQNRSYPAHGPVDSKTYEILRRREKKATSWPELISKVFKIDVRGDVDTIHPTCFCHNCYTIMNQKFTQHSSEVYFPHNKAIEWMPHSDSCNICHSSKPWGKRKGTSQQNSHLNKKKKMGPEYSKKHKISTNNTFYVKNNKTLSQMKENCKKIHLDTNLLVVDYPSDFVKSVSCQVCEHILSDPVQTTCRHLFCRICILKYIKVMGSYCPSCKYPCFPTDLTVPVKSYLNIIHSILLKCTVSGCKEEIALGKYSDHISKHKDVKGKEGYAHINKGGRPRQHLLTLTRRAQKHRLRDLKMHVKAFAEKEEEGDVKSVCLTLFLLALRAQNEHRQADELEAIMEGRGAGLHPAVCLAIRVNTFLSCSQYHKMYRTVKATTGRQIFQPLHALRTAEKALLPGYHTFEWRPPLKSVSANTDVGIIDGLSGINQSVDEYPVDTIAKRFRYDAALVSALKDMEEDILEGLKLQDQDDYLSGPFTVVVKESCDGMGDVSEKHGSGPTVPEKAVRFSFTIMFISVPNNNEPLKIFEETKPNSELCCKPLCLMLADESDHETLTAILSPLIAEREAMKTSELMLEIGGILRSFKFDFRGTGYDEKLMREVEGLEASGSVYICTLCDATRFEASQNLVFHSITRSHSENLQRYETWRSNPHHESVNELRDRVKGVSAKPFIETLPSIDALHCDIGNAAEFYRIFQLEIGELYKNPNATKEEKKRWQATLDKHLRKKMNLKPIMRMNGNFARKLMSKETVEAVCELVHCDKRKEALRELMDLYLKMKPVWRSSCPAKECPELLCQYSFHSQCFAELLSTKFKYRYEGKITNYFHKTLAHVPEIIERDGSIGAWASEGNESGNKLFRRFRKMNARQSKIYEMEDVLKHHWLYTSKHLQKFMNAHINLKNQGFTVDLDINTINPEERLECSIESLESMEF
;
A
#
# COMPACT_ATOMS: atom_id res chain seq x y z
N MET A 1 -44.40 44.05 17.12
CA MET A 1 -43.96 42.74 17.68
C MET A 1 -42.72 42.29 16.93
N GLU A 2 -41.48 42.72 17.27
CA GLU A 2 -40.81 42.78 18.60
C GLU A 2 -40.39 41.39 19.12
N VAL A 3 -39.18 41.16 19.65
CA VAL A 3 -37.96 42.01 19.71
C VAL A 3 -36.72 41.13 20.00
N ALA A 4 -35.54 41.76 20.07
CA ALA A 4 -34.30 41.30 20.72
C ALA A 4 -33.22 40.64 19.84
N LEU A 5 -32.06 41.34 19.79
CA LEU A 5 -30.75 40.90 19.34
C LEU A 5 -29.76 41.11 20.49
N SER A 6 -29.05 40.07 20.93
CA SER A 6 -27.86 40.14 21.82
C SER A 6 -27.34 38.72 22.13
N THR A 7 -26.05 38.42 22.33
CA THR A 7 -24.78 39.16 22.06
C THR A 7 -23.60 38.18 22.09
N LEU A 8 -22.73 38.19 21.05
CA LEU A 8 -21.26 38.03 21.10
C LEU A 8 -20.63 36.70 21.70
N PRO A 9 -19.32 36.45 21.53
CA PRO A 9 -18.46 36.62 20.35
C PRO A 9 -17.60 35.35 20.05
N SER A 10 -16.51 35.55 19.29
CA SER A 10 -15.28 34.74 19.16
C SER A 10 -15.12 33.91 17.90
N GLU A 11 -14.29 34.43 16.99
CA GLU A 11 -13.77 33.71 15.83
C GLU A 11 -12.84 32.57 16.27
N MET A 12 -13.00 31.39 15.65
CA MET A 12 -11.90 30.43 15.50
C MET A 12 -11.55 30.32 14.02
N HIS A 13 -10.38 30.85 13.63
CA HIS A 13 -9.88 30.76 12.26
C HIS A 13 -9.89 29.32 11.74
N ARG A 14 -10.50 29.07 10.57
CA ARG A 14 -10.35 27.83 9.81
C ARG A 14 -9.06 27.91 8.97
N PRO A 15 -8.00 27.12 9.23
CA PRO A 15 -6.71 27.28 8.56
C PRO A 15 -6.62 26.55 7.21
N PHE A 16 -7.65 26.69 6.35
CA PHE A 16 -7.76 25.96 5.07
C PHE A 16 -8.19 26.85 3.89
N SER A 17 -7.46 27.93 3.64
CA SER A 17 -7.68 28.83 2.48
C SER A 17 -6.40 29.21 1.71
N LYS A 18 -5.23 28.63 2.02
CA LYS A 18 -3.92 29.00 1.44
C LYS A 18 -3.18 27.85 0.72
N PHE A 19 -3.91 27.00 -0.01
CA PHE A 19 -3.28 25.99 -0.89
C PHE A 19 -2.95 26.52 -2.30
N THR A 20 -3.57 27.62 -2.73
CA THR A 20 -3.33 28.27 -4.04
C THR A 20 -2.04 29.09 -4.07
N GLU A 21 -1.69 29.78 -2.98
CA GLU A 21 -0.50 30.65 -2.90
C GLU A 21 0.84 29.90 -3.01
N TRP A 22 0.87 28.59 -2.74
CA TRP A 22 2.11 27.80 -2.76
C TRP A 22 2.63 27.52 -4.19
N LYS A 23 1.84 27.82 -5.22
CA LYS A 23 2.20 27.62 -6.64
C LYS A 23 3.35 28.53 -7.12
N PHE A 24 3.66 29.64 -6.42
CA PHE A 24 4.52 30.71 -6.95
C PHE A 24 5.82 31.03 -6.19
N LYS A 25 6.21 30.28 -5.14
CA LYS A 25 7.40 30.60 -4.31
C LYS A 25 8.56 29.59 -4.31
N LEU A 26 8.61 28.65 -5.28
CA LEU A 26 9.72 27.68 -5.41
C LEU A 26 10.60 27.87 -6.67
N PHE A 27 10.25 28.76 -7.60
CA PHE A 27 10.98 28.93 -8.87
C PHE A 27 11.88 30.16 -8.89
N ARG A 28 12.96 30.15 -8.09
CA ARG A 28 14.09 31.10 -8.29
C ARG A 28 15.43 30.58 -7.75
N VAL A 29 16.01 29.58 -8.40
CA VAL A 29 17.43 29.26 -8.25
C VAL A 29 18.19 29.95 -9.38
N LYS A 30 19.08 30.89 -9.04
CA LYS A 30 19.99 31.51 -10.01
C LYS A 30 21.03 30.48 -10.48
N SER A 31 21.45 30.60 -11.73
CA SER A 31 22.68 29.95 -12.22
C SER A 31 23.86 30.30 -11.30
N LEU A 32 24.72 29.31 -11.02
CA LEU A 32 26.04 29.52 -10.42
C LEU A 32 27.10 29.05 -11.42
N GLU A 33 28.07 29.92 -11.65
CA GLU A 33 29.16 29.71 -12.59
C GLU A 33 30.27 28.84 -11.97
N ARG A 34 31.30 28.49 -12.75
CA ARG A 34 32.29 27.46 -12.42
C ARG A 34 33.72 28.00 -12.46
N LYS A 35 34.58 27.43 -11.59
CA LYS A 35 36.04 27.63 -11.41
C LYS A 35 36.42 28.66 -10.32
N PRO A 36 37.66 28.62 -9.78
CA PRO A 36 38.71 27.59 -9.92
C PRO A 36 39.03 26.84 -8.61
N SER A 37 40.02 25.95 -8.68
CA SER A 37 40.64 25.22 -7.56
C SER A 37 41.90 25.94 -7.05
N GLN A 38 42.27 25.69 -5.79
CA GLN A 38 43.62 25.91 -5.25
C GLN A 38 43.90 24.94 -4.09
N GLU A 39 45.17 24.81 -3.69
CA GLU A 39 45.72 23.65 -2.94
C GLU A 39 46.34 24.04 -1.57
N GLU A 40 46.97 23.04 -0.93
CA GLU A 40 47.95 23.08 0.17
C GLU A 40 47.49 23.09 1.65
N CYS A 41 48.21 22.25 2.42
CA CYS A 41 48.71 22.29 3.81
C CYS A 41 47.99 23.08 4.95
N ASP A 42 48.12 22.71 6.23
CA ASP A 42 49.08 21.77 6.88
C ASP A 42 48.50 21.10 8.16
N ARG A 43 49.31 20.22 8.79
CA ARG A 43 49.49 19.92 10.25
C ARG A 43 48.44 20.38 11.30
N SER A 44 48.17 19.64 12.39
CA SER A 44 48.87 18.50 13.02
C SER A 44 48.09 17.88 14.21
N TYR A 45 48.46 16.64 14.59
CA TYR A 45 48.58 16.05 15.96
C TYR A 45 47.38 16.11 16.96
N CYS A 46 47.14 15.14 17.86
CA CYS A 46 47.89 13.92 18.20
C CYS A 46 46.99 12.75 18.69
N SER A 47 47.66 11.65 19.01
CA SER A 47 47.32 10.38 19.70
C SER A 47 46.24 10.42 20.81
N SER A 48 45.72 9.29 21.32
CA SER A 48 46.33 7.94 21.42
C SER A 48 45.25 6.83 21.42
N GLN A 49 45.47 5.63 20.87
CA GLN A 49 46.06 4.41 21.51
C GLN A 49 45.31 3.94 22.77
N ASP A 50 45.16 2.65 23.11
CA ASP A 50 45.42 1.32 22.50
C ASP A 50 44.81 0.26 23.49
N SER A 51 44.73 -1.06 23.29
CA SER A 51 44.87 -1.96 22.14
C SER A 51 44.23 -3.35 22.48
N THR A 52 43.87 -4.11 21.44
CA THR A 52 43.88 -5.59 21.30
C THR A 52 43.85 -6.55 22.52
N GLU A 53 42.93 -7.55 22.44
CA GLU A 53 43.21 -9.01 22.58
C GLU A 53 43.51 -9.66 23.96
N SER A 54 43.36 -10.99 24.18
CA SER A 54 42.69 -12.08 23.42
C SER A 54 42.44 -13.36 24.27
N THR A 55 41.65 -14.30 23.73
CA THR A 55 41.56 -15.74 24.10
C THR A 55 41.04 -16.13 25.49
N ALA A 56 40.85 -17.44 25.73
CA ALA A 56 40.06 -18.03 26.82
C ALA A 56 40.55 -19.42 27.23
N ASN A 57 40.22 -19.89 28.44
CA ASN A 57 39.65 -21.23 28.69
C ASN A 57 39.29 -21.54 30.17
N LEU A 58 38.34 -22.48 30.32
CA LEU A 58 38.08 -23.45 31.41
C LEU A 58 37.70 -23.08 32.86
N GLU A 59 36.53 -23.63 33.24
CA GLU A 59 36.20 -24.45 34.45
C GLU A 59 35.80 -23.89 35.84
N ASN A 60 34.72 -24.51 36.35
CA ASN A 60 34.27 -24.76 37.74
C ASN A 60 33.96 -23.57 38.70
N GLY A 61 32.88 -23.70 39.51
CA GLY A 61 32.50 -22.61 40.46
C GLY A 61 31.15 -22.73 41.19
N THR A 62 30.80 -23.92 41.65
CA THR A 62 29.58 -24.32 42.41
C THR A 62 29.05 -23.37 43.52
N LEU A 63 27.73 -23.10 43.48
CA LEU A 63 26.79 -22.73 44.56
C LEU A 63 26.83 -21.36 45.28
N GLU A 64 25.67 -21.06 45.87
CA GLU A 64 25.29 -19.90 46.70
C GLU A 64 26.16 -19.72 47.96
N PRO A 65 26.07 -18.56 48.65
CA PRO A 65 25.10 -18.55 49.75
C PRO A 65 24.28 -17.25 49.93
N GLU A 66 23.02 -17.40 50.31
CA GLU A 66 22.30 -16.42 51.17
C GLU A 66 23.11 -16.23 52.47
N PRO A 67 23.02 -15.10 53.22
CA PRO A 67 22.03 -15.16 54.30
C PRO A 67 21.52 -13.82 54.91
N GLN A 68 20.34 -13.92 55.55
CA GLN A 68 20.02 -13.26 56.85
C GLN A 68 19.98 -11.70 56.90
N SER A 69 19.41 -11.05 57.92
CA SER A 69 18.85 -11.53 59.20
C SER A 69 17.54 -10.76 59.51
N LEU A 70 16.47 -11.43 60.00
CA LEU A 70 16.06 -11.47 61.42
C LEU A 70 15.53 -10.12 62.00
N THR A 71 14.63 -10.05 63.00
CA THR A 71 14.30 -11.04 64.06
C THR A 71 12.92 -10.77 64.72
N ARG A 72 12.31 -11.82 65.33
CA ARG A 72 11.47 -11.80 66.57
C ARG A 72 10.11 -11.05 66.55
N PHE A 73 9.14 -11.26 67.46
CA PHE A 73 8.92 -12.23 68.58
C PHE A 73 7.54 -12.93 68.33
N LYS A 74 7.26 -14.19 68.71
CA LYS A 74 7.05 -14.82 70.06
C LYS A 74 5.75 -14.33 70.78
N PRO A 75 5.09 -15.13 71.65
CA PRO A 75 4.26 -16.30 71.28
C PRO A 75 2.81 -16.26 71.86
N GLN A 76 2.03 -17.33 71.65
CA GLN A 76 0.97 -17.99 72.50
C GLN A 76 -0.10 -17.10 73.22
N GLU A 77 -1.20 -17.57 73.84
CA GLU A 77 -1.82 -18.89 74.14
C GLU A 77 -3.28 -18.92 73.57
N ALA A 78 -4.17 -19.92 73.72
CA ALA A 78 -4.20 -21.09 74.63
C ALA A 78 -4.91 -22.33 74.05
N ASN A 79 -4.71 -23.46 74.73
CA ASN A 79 -5.00 -24.83 74.25
C ASN A 79 -6.47 -25.26 74.37
N GLU A 80 -6.93 -26.11 73.45
CA GLU A 80 -8.10 -26.98 73.65
C GLU A 80 -7.63 -28.22 74.46
N GLU A 81 -8.17 -28.42 75.67
CA GLU A 81 -7.97 -29.66 76.48
C GLU A 81 -9.06 -30.70 76.05
N THR A 82 -9.00 -32.01 76.33
CA THR A 82 -8.17 -32.78 77.28
C THR A 82 -8.05 -34.25 76.84
N SER A 83 -6.91 -34.92 77.08
CA SER A 83 -6.85 -36.36 77.44
C SER A 83 -5.48 -36.68 78.08
N VAL A 84 -5.40 -37.74 78.89
CA VAL A 84 -4.26 -38.00 79.80
C VAL A 84 -3.66 -39.39 79.56
N ALA A 85 -2.37 -39.55 79.88
CA ALA A 85 -1.60 -40.80 79.95
C ALA A 85 -1.05 -41.43 78.64
N ALA A 86 -0.16 -40.71 77.93
CA ALA A 86 0.81 -41.30 76.98
C ALA A 86 2.06 -40.41 76.72
N THR A 87 2.54 -39.67 77.72
CA THR A 87 3.52 -38.58 77.51
C THR A 87 4.97 -39.05 77.32
N SER A 88 5.29 -39.55 76.12
CA SER A 88 6.67 -39.56 75.58
C SER A 88 6.77 -39.73 74.05
N GLN A 89 5.93 -40.54 73.41
CA GLN A 89 6.16 -40.99 72.01
C GLN A 89 5.44 -40.20 70.90
N THR A 90 4.32 -39.54 71.16
CA THR A 90 3.44 -39.00 70.09
C THR A 90 4.02 -37.81 69.30
N ALA A 91 5.11 -37.20 69.78
CA ALA A 91 5.65 -35.98 69.20
C ALA A 91 6.45 -36.17 67.88
N GLU A 92 7.05 -37.35 67.67
CA GLU A 92 7.90 -37.59 66.50
C GLU A 92 7.08 -37.84 65.22
N LYS A 93 5.99 -38.63 65.30
CA LYS A 93 5.14 -38.90 64.12
C LYS A 93 4.52 -37.64 63.53
N ILE A 94 4.11 -36.69 64.36
CA ILE A 94 3.52 -35.41 63.92
C ILE A 94 4.54 -34.59 63.10
N LEU A 95 5.84 -34.68 63.40
CA LEU A 95 6.90 -34.01 62.63
C LEU A 95 7.16 -34.67 61.28
N GLU A 96 7.02 -36.00 61.18
CA GLU A 96 7.18 -36.73 59.92
C GLU A 96 5.92 -36.59 59.02
N GLU A 97 4.73 -36.51 59.60
CA GLU A 97 3.48 -36.15 58.91
C GLU A 97 3.51 -34.71 58.36
N ASP A 98 3.99 -33.75 59.15
CA ASP A 98 4.16 -32.36 58.69
C ASP A 98 5.33 -32.22 57.67
N ALA A 99 6.25 -33.19 57.58
CA ALA A 99 7.18 -33.29 56.47
C ALA A 99 6.51 -33.86 55.21
N HIS A 100 5.71 -34.92 55.33
CA HIS A 100 4.93 -35.53 54.25
C HIS A 100 4.08 -34.50 53.50
N VAL A 101 3.31 -33.71 54.24
CA VAL A 101 2.41 -32.69 53.69
C VAL A 101 3.18 -31.61 52.91
N LYS A 102 4.40 -31.24 53.35
CA LYS A 102 5.25 -30.30 52.60
C LYS A 102 5.81 -30.88 51.31
N THR A 103 6.06 -32.18 51.24
CA THR A 103 6.44 -32.85 49.98
C THR A 103 5.24 -33.00 49.05
N LEU A 104 4.06 -33.40 49.55
CA LEU A 104 2.81 -33.43 48.77
C LEU A 104 2.49 -32.07 48.13
N GLN A 105 2.70 -30.96 48.85
CA GLN A 105 2.51 -29.60 48.34
C GLN A 105 3.44 -29.21 47.17
N GLN A 106 4.47 -30.01 46.87
CA GLN A 106 5.39 -29.81 45.74
C GLN A 106 5.08 -30.74 44.55
N LEU A 107 3.98 -31.52 44.61
CA LEU A 107 3.54 -32.49 43.61
C LEU A 107 2.17 -32.11 43.02
N CYS A 108 1.91 -32.51 41.77
CA CYS A 108 0.65 -32.23 41.09
C CYS A 108 -0.49 -33.19 41.49
N ARG A 109 -1.63 -32.68 41.99
CA ARG A 109 -2.84 -33.46 42.32
C ARG A 109 -3.32 -34.42 41.23
N ILE A 110 -3.15 -34.02 39.96
CA ILE A 110 -3.71 -34.68 38.77
C ILE A 110 -2.68 -35.62 38.11
N CYS A 111 -1.37 -35.30 38.13
CA CYS A 111 -0.35 -36.05 37.40
C CYS A 111 0.93 -36.39 38.17
N GLY A 112 0.98 -36.14 39.49
CA GLY A 112 2.07 -36.54 40.40
C GLY A 112 3.39 -35.79 40.25
N ALA A 113 3.70 -35.28 39.04
CA ALA A 113 4.95 -34.60 38.74
C ALA A 113 5.25 -33.42 39.68
N SER A 114 6.52 -33.28 40.07
CA SER A 114 6.98 -32.19 40.94
C SER A 114 7.07 -30.85 40.20
N PHE A 115 6.65 -29.78 40.86
CA PHE A 115 6.72 -28.43 40.30
C PHE A 115 8.16 -27.90 40.12
N LYS A 116 9.13 -28.43 40.89
CA LYS A 116 10.54 -27.99 40.90
C LYS A 116 11.30 -28.13 39.57
N MET A 117 10.82 -28.97 38.64
CA MET A 117 11.44 -29.16 37.32
C MET A 117 11.05 -28.09 36.29
N ASP A 118 10.02 -27.28 36.54
CA ASP A 118 9.63 -26.16 35.68
C ASP A 118 10.29 -24.87 36.17
N GLN A 119 11.16 -24.27 35.34
CA GLN A 119 11.90 -23.04 35.64
C GLN A 119 11.01 -21.85 36.06
N GLN A 120 9.70 -21.92 35.81
CA GLN A 120 8.75 -20.86 36.12
C GLN A 120 7.75 -21.25 37.24
N ASN A 121 7.87 -22.48 37.76
CA ASN A 121 7.33 -22.98 39.03
C ASN A 121 5.84 -22.64 39.29
N ARG A 122 4.97 -22.94 38.30
CA ARG A 122 3.56 -22.52 38.29
C ARG A 122 2.58 -23.62 38.70
N SER A 123 1.84 -23.38 39.79
CA SER A 123 0.77 -24.25 40.30
C SER A 123 -0.57 -23.50 40.44
N TYR A 124 -1.68 -24.25 40.36
CA TYR A 124 -3.05 -23.72 40.36
C TYR A 124 -3.94 -24.42 41.40
N PRO A 125 -4.83 -23.70 42.11
CA PRO A 125 -5.63 -24.27 43.20
C PRO A 125 -6.81 -25.12 42.66
N ALA A 126 -7.05 -26.29 43.25
CA ALA A 126 -8.19 -27.14 42.87
C ALA A 126 -9.56 -26.57 43.33
N HIS A 127 -9.58 -25.70 44.34
CA HIS A 127 -10.80 -25.12 44.91
C HIS A 127 -10.79 -23.59 44.85
N GLY A 128 -11.95 -23.00 44.54
CA GLY A 128 -12.15 -21.56 44.47
C GLY A 128 -13.32 -21.18 43.55
N PRO A 129 -13.74 -19.91 43.54
CA PRO A 129 -14.24 -19.35 42.29
C PRO A 129 -13.14 -19.50 41.22
N VAL A 130 -13.50 -19.60 39.95
CA VAL A 130 -12.48 -19.56 38.89
C VAL A 130 -11.67 -18.27 38.96
N ASP A 131 -10.38 -18.35 38.63
CA ASP A 131 -9.54 -17.16 38.58
C ASP A 131 -10.10 -16.16 37.56
N SER A 132 -9.77 -14.88 37.74
CA SER A 132 -10.25 -13.81 36.86
C SER A 132 -10.08 -14.12 35.37
N LYS A 133 -8.98 -14.73 34.91
CA LYS A 133 -8.81 -15.13 33.50
C LYS A 133 -9.81 -16.21 33.11
N THR A 134 -9.84 -17.34 33.81
CA THR A 134 -10.69 -18.49 33.45
C THR A 134 -12.18 -18.16 33.55
N TYR A 135 -12.57 -17.33 34.52
CA TYR A 135 -13.94 -16.81 34.63
C TYR A 135 -14.39 -16.00 33.40
N GLU A 136 -13.48 -15.24 32.78
CA GLU A 136 -13.79 -14.45 31.57
C GLU A 136 -13.80 -15.32 30.30
N ILE A 137 -13.05 -16.42 30.27
CA ILE A 137 -13.09 -17.43 29.20
C ILE A 137 -14.43 -18.18 29.24
N LEU A 138 -14.89 -18.58 30.43
CA LEU A 138 -16.18 -19.26 30.63
C LEU A 138 -17.37 -18.34 30.34
N ARG A 139 -17.31 -17.09 30.79
CA ARG A 139 -18.35 -16.06 30.51
C ARG A 139 -18.55 -15.83 29.00
N ARG A 140 -17.54 -16.04 28.15
CA ARG A 140 -17.63 -15.91 26.68
C ARG A 140 -18.24 -17.11 25.95
N ARG A 141 -18.52 -18.22 26.63
CA ARG A 141 -19.20 -19.40 26.04
C ARG A 141 -20.53 -19.72 26.75
N GLU A 142 -21.09 -18.75 27.47
CA GLU A 142 -22.38 -18.82 28.19
C GLU A 142 -22.57 -20.03 29.13
N LYS A 143 -21.48 -20.67 29.55
CA LYS A 143 -21.56 -21.86 30.42
C LYS A 143 -21.54 -21.44 31.88
N LYS A 144 -22.59 -21.85 32.61
CA LYS A 144 -22.93 -21.41 33.98
C LYS A 144 -21.94 -21.80 35.10
N ALA A 145 -20.77 -22.35 34.78
CA ALA A 145 -19.80 -22.84 35.75
C ALA A 145 -18.94 -21.70 36.32
N THR A 146 -18.99 -21.48 37.64
CA THR A 146 -18.34 -20.34 38.32
C THR A 146 -17.22 -20.74 39.29
N SER A 147 -16.93 -22.03 39.44
CA SER A 147 -15.98 -22.56 40.43
C SER A 147 -15.04 -23.64 39.88
N TRP A 148 -13.82 -23.72 40.42
CA TRP A 148 -12.79 -24.69 39.99
C TRP A 148 -13.22 -26.17 40.13
N PRO A 149 -13.85 -26.62 41.24
CA PRO A 149 -14.23 -28.03 41.40
C PRO A 149 -15.27 -28.52 40.38
N GLU A 150 -16.07 -27.62 39.80
CA GLU A 150 -17.04 -27.96 38.76
C GLU A 150 -16.38 -28.25 37.40
N LEU A 151 -15.17 -27.73 37.17
CA LEU A 151 -14.46 -27.83 35.89
C LEU A 151 -13.53 -29.05 35.85
N ILE A 152 -12.83 -29.33 36.97
CA ILE A 152 -11.92 -30.47 37.10
C ILE A 152 -12.69 -31.79 36.93
N SER A 153 -13.82 -31.93 37.64
CA SER A 153 -14.76 -33.06 37.52
C SER A 153 -15.30 -33.24 36.10
N LYS A 154 -15.56 -32.14 35.37
CA LYS A 154 -16.08 -32.21 33.98
C LYS A 154 -15.02 -32.65 32.96
N VAL A 155 -13.74 -32.32 33.13
CA VAL A 155 -12.67 -32.64 32.15
C VAL A 155 -11.97 -33.97 32.45
N PHE A 156 -11.54 -34.17 33.70
CA PHE A 156 -10.70 -35.31 34.09
C PHE A 156 -11.48 -36.42 34.79
N LYS A 157 -12.78 -36.23 35.06
CA LYS A 157 -13.65 -37.15 35.80
C LYS A 157 -13.20 -37.45 37.25
N ILE A 158 -12.19 -36.73 37.73
CA ILE A 158 -11.78 -36.68 39.14
C ILE A 158 -12.67 -35.65 39.84
N ASP A 159 -13.49 -36.07 40.80
CA ASP A 159 -14.13 -35.12 41.71
C ASP A 159 -13.16 -34.75 42.83
N VAL A 160 -12.87 -33.46 42.94
CA VAL A 160 -12.01 -32.89 43.99
C VAL A 160 -12.83 -32.34 45.16
N ARG A 161 -14.17 -32.31 45.08
CA ARG A 161 -15.03 -31.63 46.06
C ARG A 161 -14.91 -32.15 47.51
N GLY A 162 -14.38 -33.36 47.70
CA GLY A 162 -14.05 -33.96 48.99
C GLY A 162 -12.56 -34.26 49.18
N ASP A 163 -11.65 -33.64 48.42
CA ASP A 163 -10.20 -33.78 48.61
C ASP A 163 -9.78 -33.30 50.02
N VAL A 164 -8.76 -33.95 50.58
CA VAL A 164 -8.25 -33.68 51.94
C VAL A 164 -6.76 -33.38 51.91
N ASP A 165 -6.39 -32.19 52.40
CA ASP A 165 -5.05 -31.56 52.35
C ASP A 165 -3.88 -32.43 52.86
N THR A 166 -4.14 -33.45 53.69
CA THR A 166 -3.13 -34.33 54.31
C THR A 166 -2.78 -35.58 53.49
N ILE A 167 -3.61 -35.91 52.50
CA ILE A 167 -3.43 -37.06 51.59
C ILE A 167 -3.24 -36.56 50.16
N HIS A 168 -4.02 -35.55 49.77
CA HIS A 168 -4.14 -35.08 48.39
C HIS A 168 -3.46 -33.72 48.21
N PRO A 169 -2.60 -33.54 47.19
CA PRO A 169 -2.06 -32.21 46.87
C PRO A 169 -3.17 -31.21 46.55
N THR A 170 -3.12 -30.02 47.12
CA THR A 170 -4.19 -29.00 46.98
C THR A 170 -4.11 -28.19 45.67
N CYS A 171 -3.06 -28.42 44.89
CA CYS A 171 -2.75 -27.71 43.64
C CYS A 171 -2.37 -28.67 42.49
N PHE A 172 -2.55 -28.21 41.26
CA PHE A 172 -2.14 -28.91 40.04
C PHE A 172 -1.20 -28.07 39.17
N CYS A 173 -0.36 -28.72 38.37
CA CYS A 173 0.71 -28.08 37.59
C CYS A 173 0.20 -27.31 36.37
N HIS A 174 1.05 -26.43 35.83
CA HIS A 174 0.75 -25.67 34.62
C HIS A 174 0.46 -26.54 33.39
N ASN A 175 1.05 -27.74 33.26
CA ASN A 175 0.71 -28.67 32.18
C ASN A 175 -0.72 -29.23 32.34
N CYS A 176 -1.12 -29.67 33.54
CA CYS A 176 -2.51 -30.09 33.78
C CYS A 176 -3.51 -28.95 33.58
N TYR A 177 -3.17 -27.73 34.01
CA TYR A 177 -3.94 -26.52 33.73
C TYR A 177 -4.07 -26.24 32.23
N THR A 178 -2.99 -26.44 31.47
CA THR A 178 -2.98 -26.22 30.02
C THR A 178 -3.80 -27.29 29.29
N ILE A 179 -3.69 -28.56 29.67
CA ILE A 179 -4.51 -29.66 29.14
C ILE A 179 -6.00 -29.46 29.47
N MET A 180 -6.32 -28.99 30.69
CA MET A 180 -7.70 -28.62 31.07
C MET A 180 -8.27 -27.53 30.16
N ASN A 181 -7.48 -26.48 29.91
CA ASN A 181 -7.87 -25.39 29.02
C ASN A 181 -7.90 -25.83 27.54
N GLN A 182 -7.06 -26.77 27.12
CA GLN A 182 -7.08 -27.34 25.75
C GLN A 182 -8.36 -28.15 25.52
N LYS A 183 -8.71 -29.09 26.40
CA LYS A 183 -9.98 -29.85 26.32
C LYS A 183 -11.26 -28.98 26.43
N PHE A 184 -11.15 -27.72 26.89
CA PHE A 184 -12.26 -26.74 26.85
C PHE A 184 -12.18 -25.72 25.70
N THR A 185 -11.05 -25.60 24.97
CA THR A 185 -10.88 -24.60 23.88
C THR A 185 -10.79 -25.17 22.46
N GLN A 186 -10.70 -26.49 22.30
CA GLN A 186 -10.87 -27.18 21.01
C GLN A 186 -11.92 -28.29 21.09
N HIS A 187 -12.58 -28.54 19.97
CA HIS A 187 -13.38 -29.75 19.74
C HIS A 187 -12.46 -30.81 19.10
N SER A 188 -12.68 -32.09 19.42
CA SER A 188 -11.98 -33.27 18.86
C SER A 188 -10.44 -33.18 18.76
N SER A 189 -9.75 -33.48 19.86
CA SER A 189 -8.35 -33.96 19.84
C SER A 189 -8.07 -34.77 21.11
N GLU A 190 -7.63 -36.02 20.99
CA GLU A 190 -7.18 -36.80 22.14
C GLU A 190 -5.73 -36.45 22.49
N VAL A 191 -5.57 -35.55 23.47
CA VAL A 191 -4.24 -35.24 24.03
C VAL A 191 -3.76 -36.43 24.85
N TYR A 192 -2.79 -37.18 24.32
CA TYR A 192 -2.18 -38.32 24.99
C TYR A 192 -1.59 -37.92 26.35
N PHE A 193 -1.98 -38.65 27.40
CA PHE A 193 -1.57 -38.38 28.78
C PHE A 193 -0.66 -39.53 29.26
N PRO A 194 0.58 -39.27 29.72
CA PRO A 194 1.56 -40.34 29.99
C PRO A 194 1.15 -41.37 31.06
N HIS A 195 0.21 -41.02 31.95
CA HIS A 195 -0.42 -41.95 32.88
C HIS A 195 -1.95 -41.91 32.73
N ASN A 196 -2.54 -43.01 32.26
CA ASN A 196 -3.97 -43.13 32.04
C ASN A 196 -4.73 -43.80 33.21
N LYS A 197 -4.07 -43.94 34.38
CA LYS A 197 -4.69 -44.22 35.68
C LYS A 197 -4.60 -42.97 36.55
N ALA A 198 -5.66 -42.67 37.30
CA ALA A 198 -5.60 -41.66 38.35
C ALA A 198 -4.56 -42.08 39.40
N ILE A 199 -3.78 -41.11 39.88
CA ILE A 199 -2.78 -41.38 40.91
C ILE A 199 -3.50 -41.50 42.25
N GLU A 200 -3.40 -42.68 42.85
CA GLU A 200 -3.90 -42.98 44.18
C GLU A 200 -2.92 -42.42 45.21
N TRP A 201 -3.43 -41.52 46.05
CA TRP A 201 -2.66 -40.89 47.12
C TRP A 201 -3.03 -41.58 48.44
N MET A 202 -2.04 -41.97 49.22
CA MET A 202 -2.22 -42.64 50.51
C MET A 202 -1.74 -41.75 51.66
N PRO A 203 -2.28 -41.92 52.89
CA PRO A 203 -1.80 -41.22 54.07
C PRO A 203 -0.32 -41.48 54.37
N HIS A 204 0.26 -40.62 55.21
CA HIS A 204 1.59 -40.86 55.76
C HIS A 204 1.66 -42.17 56.56
N SER A 205 2.83 -42.80 56.56
CA SER A 205 3.14 -44.02 57.32
C SER A 205 4.65 -44.17 57.43
N ASP A 206 5.11 -45.00 58.36
CA ASP A 206 6.52 -45.12 58.75
C ASP A 206 7.42 -45.63 57.60
N SER A 207 6.83 -46.18 56.54
CA SER A 207 7.48 -46.61 55.29
C SER A 207 7.16 -45.69 54.08
N CYS A 208 6.85 -44.41 54.30
CA CYS A 208 6.38 -43.55 53.22
C CYS A 208 7.47 -43.19 52.19
N ASN A 209 7.30 -43.70 50.96
CA ASN A 209 8.14 -43.42 49.79
C ASN A 209 8.26 -41.93 49.41
N ILE A 210 7.41 -41.05 49.96
CA ILE A 210 7.42 -39.59 49.73
C ILE A 210 8.29 -38.86 50.78
N CYS A 211 8.64 -39.51 51.90
CA CYS A 211 9.27 -38.85 53.06
C CYS A 211 10.72 -39.28 53.33
N HIS A 212 11.09 -40.52 53.01
CA HIS A 212 12.41 -41.10 53.32
C HIS A 212 13.61 -40.46 52.56
N SER A 213 13.39 -39.38 51.81
CA SER A 213 14.40 -38.69 51.00
C SER A 213 15.15 -37.52 51.67
N SER A 214 14.93 -37.21 52.97
CA SER A 214 15.60 -36.03 53.58
C SER A 214 15.77 -35.99 55.12
N LYS A 215 17.02 -36.14 55.61
CA LYS A 215 17.54 -35.69 56.94
C LYS A 215 18.99 -35.14 56.79
N PRO A 216 19.36 -33.95 57.32
CA PRO A 216 20.72 -33.36 57.19
C PRO A 216 21.51 -33.13 58.52
N TRP A 217 22.76 -32.60 58.43
CA TRP A 217 23.81 -32.64 59.48
C TRP A 217 24.39 -31.25 59.89
N GLY A 218 24.09 -30.76 61.12
CA GLY A 218 25.02 -30.04 62.05
C GLY A 218 25.32 -28.49 62.03
N LYS A 219 24.88 -27.75 63.10
CA LYS A 219 25.41 -26.46 63.69
C LYS A 219 25.23 -25.14 62.86
N ARG A 220 25.28 -23.86 63.33
CA ARG A 220 25.90 -23.11 64.48
C ARG A 220 25.06 -21.88 65.00
N LYS A 221 25.63 -20.85 65.71
CA LYS A 221 24.97 -19.76 66.53
C LYS A 221 24.82 -18.33 65.89
N GLY A 222 23.96 -17.44 66.46
CA GLY A 222 23.96 -15.94 66.27
C GLY A 222 22.96 -15.11 67.15
N THR A 223 23.18 -13.80 67.40
CA THR A 223 22.35 -12.93 68.31
C THR A 223 22.44 -11.39 68.05
N SER A 224 21.53 -10.54 68.58
CA SER A 224 21.60 -9.04 68.59
C SER A 224 20.77 -8.34 69.72
N GLN A 225 20.93 -7.01 69.93
CA GLN A 225 20.42 -6.18 71.07
C GLN A 225 19.81 -4.78 70.66
N GLN A 226 19.74 -3.75 71.54
CA GLN A 226 18.64 -2.73 71.55
C GLN A 226 18.98 -1.27 72.04
N ASN A 227 18.10 -0.28 71.74
CA ASN A 227 17.73 0.99 72.46
C ASN A 227 18.12 2.41 71.91
N SER A 228 17.82 3.48 72.69
CA SER A 228 17.13 4.74 72.26
C SER A 228 17.34 5.96 73.20
N HIS A 229 16.91 7.21 72.88
CA HIS A 229 16.64 8.29 73.89
C HIS A 229 15.88 9.57 73.41
N LEU A 230 15.22 10.32 74.35
CA LEU A 230 15.40 11.78 74.69
C LEU A 230 14.38 12.30 75.78
N ASN A 231 14.28 13.63 76.08
CA ASN A 231 13.96 14.26 77.41
C ASN A 231 12.96 15.48 77.34
N LYS A 232 12.40 16.19 78.37
CA LYS A 232 12.03 16.12 79.84
C LYS A 232 11.31 17.47 80.27
N LYS A 233 10.45 17.56 81.34
CA LYS A 233 10.16 18.73 82.28
C LYS A 233 8.78 18.70 83.08
N LYS A 234 8.07 19.85 83.30
CA LYS A 234 7.04 20.22 84.35
C LYS A 234 6.20 21.46 83.89
N LYS A 235 5.05 21.98 84.42
CA LYS A 235 3.95 21.61 85.39
C LYS A 235 2.65 22.46 85.02
N MET A 236 1.75 22.84 85.96
CA MET A 236 0.39 23.46 85.73
C MET A 236 -0.19 24.25 86.95
N GLY A 237 -1.19 25.14 86.76
CA GLY A 237 -2.09 25.80 87.76
C GLY A 237 -3.58 25.84 87.28
N PRO A 238 -4.61 26.18 88.10
CA PRO A 238 -5.91 25.48 88.01
C PRO A 238 -7.20 26.28 87.71
N GLU A 239 -8.16 25.64 87.03
CA GLU A 239 -9.58 25.55 87.45
C GLU A 239 -10.27 24.27 86.87
N TYR A 240 -11.58 24.07 87.10
CA TYR A 240 -12.32 22.79 86.93
C TYR A 240 -12.91 22.55 85.51
N SER A 241 -13.31 21.35 85.04
CA SER A 241 -12.88 19.94 85.27
C SER A 241 -13.71 18.95 84.41
N LYS A 242 -13.10 18.12 83.52
CA LYS A 242 -13.39 16.66 83.23
C LYS A 242 -12.94 16.12 81.82
N LYS A 243 -11.68 15.64 81.77
CA LYS A 243 -11.08 14.46 81.03
C LYS A 243 -11.41 14.10 79.54
N HIS A 244 -10.36 13.72 78.79
CA HIS A 244 -10.29 13.32 77.35
C HIS A 244 -10.43 11.76 77.12
N LYS A 245 -10.20 11.09 75.95
CA LYS A 245 -9.20 11.26 74.83
C LYS A 245 -9.51 10.50 73.49
N ILE A 246 -8.49 10.34 72.62
CA ILE A 246 -8.52 10.37 71.12
C ILE A 246 -8.19 9.02 70.43
N SER A 247 -8.49 8.84 69.13
CA SER A 247 -8.11 7.67 68.29
C SER A 247 -7.87 8.00 66.79
N THR A 248 -6.87 7.34 66.15
CA THR A 248 -6.69 7.26 64.67
C THR A 248 -5.89 5.99 64.23
N ASN A 249 -5.93 5.62 62.94
CA ASN A 249 -5.58 4.29 62.34
C ASN A 249 -4.06 3.98 62.15
N ASN A 250 -3.58 2.75 61.86
CA ASN A 250 -4.21 1.41 61.64
C ASN A 250 -3.57 0.27 62.52
N THR A 251 -2.63 -0.64 62.21
CA THR A 251 -2.11 -1.33 60.99
C THR A 251 -1.30 -2.59 61.43
N PHE A 252 -1.23 -3.78 60.78
CA PHE A 252 -2.32 -4.62 60.24
C PHE A 252 -2.09 -6.15 60.45
N TYR A 253 -1.28 -6.85 59.62
CA TYR A 253 -1.34 -8.33 59.41
C TYR A 253 -0.98 -9.22 60.62
N VAL A 254 -0.19 -8.72 61.58
CA VAL A 254 0.16 -9.43 62.84
C VAL A 254 -1.06 -9.63 63.76
N LYS A 255 -2.20 -9.00 63.45
CA LYS A 255 -3.48 -9.37 64.07
C LYS A 255 -3.82 -10.85 63.86
N ASN A 256 -3.63 -11.40 62.66
CA ASN A 256 -4.48 -12.48 62.16
C ASN A 256 -4.53 -13.76 63.01
N ASN A 257 -3.43 -14.52 63.17
CA ASN A 257 -3.49 -15.76 63.98
C ASN A 257 -3.79 -15.51 65.47
N LYS A 258 -3.42 -14.34 66.02
CA LYS A 258 -3.77 -14.00 67.40
C LYS A 258 -5.25 -13.60 67.53
N THR A 259 -5.83 -12.92 66.54
CA THR A 259 -7.29 -12.69 66.43
C THR A 259 -8.07 -13.96 66.12
N LEU A 260 -7.44 -14.97 65.53
CA LEU A 260 -7.99 -16.30 65.25
C LEU A 260 -8.26 -17.04 66.56
N SER A 261 -7.19 -17.29 67.32
CA SER A 261 -7.28 -17.90 68.64
C SER A 261 -8.12 -17.05 69.59
N GLN A 262 -7.99 -15.71 69.56
CA GLN A 262 -8.89 -14.82 70.30
C GLN A 262 -10.36 -14.92 69.87
N MET A 263 -10.68 -15.23 68.62
CA MET A 263 -12.06 -15.26 68.16
C MET A 263 -12.85 -16.38 68.83
N LYS A 264 -12.26 -17.57 68.97
CA LYS A 264 -12.81 -18.56 69.89
C LYS A 264 -12.45 -18.27 71.37
N GLU A 265 -11.29 -17.73 71.80
CA GLU A 265 -10.98 -17.40 73.25
C GLU A 265 -12.10 -16.63 73.99
N ASN A 266 -12.88 -15.88 73.22
CA ASN A 266 -14.10 -15.25 73.66
C ASN A 266 -15.35 -16.17 73.56
N CYS A 267 -15.48 -17.00 72.53
CA CYS A 267 -16.53 -18.03 72.37
C CYS A 267 -16.71 -19.01 73.54
N LYS A 268 -15.71 -19.60 74.22
CA LYS A 268 -16.00 -20.46 75.41
C LYS A 268 -16.65 -19.73 76.59
N LYS A 269 -16.69 -18.40 76.54
CA LYS A 269 -17.41 -17.55 77.50
C LYS A 269 -18.82 -17.16 76.99
N ILE A 270 -19.25 -17.68 75.83
CA ILE A 270 -20.43 -17.25 75.05
C ILE A 270 -21.19 -18.46 74.41
N HIS A 271 -20.55 -19.60 74.17
CA HIS A 271 -21.06 -20.75 73.41
C HIS A 271 -20.77 -22.09 74.13
N LEU A 272 -21.63 -23.09 73.92
CA LEU A 272 -21.63 -24.38 74.63
C LEU A 272 -21.06 -25.52 73.79
N ASP A 273 -20.25 -26.40 74.38
CA ASP A 273 -19.54 -27.45 73.66
C ASP A 273 -20.42 -28.67 73.31
N THR A 274 -20.10 -29.33 72.21
CA THR A 274 -20.72 -30.59 71.76
C THR A 274 -20.37 -31.78 72.64
N ASN A 275 -19.22 -31.76 73.33
CA ASN A 275 -18.85 -32.78 74.33
C ASN A 275 -19.83 -32.86 75.52
N LEU A 276 -20.72 -31.87 75.64
CA LEU A 276 -21.77 -31.84 76.64
C LEU A 276 -22.97 -32.70 76.24
N LEU A 277 -23.11 -33.16 75.00
CA LEU A 277 -24.31 -33.88 74.55
C LEU A 277 -24.55 -35.20 75.34
N VAL A 278 -25.80 -35.45 75.72
CA VAL A 278 -26.22 -36.59 76.57
C VAL A 278 -26.32 -37.88 75.77
N VAL A 279 -27.13 -37.84 74.71
CA VAL A 279 -27.31 -38.95 73.78
C VAL A 279 -26.16 -38.92 72.79
N ASP A 280 -25.47 -40.05 72.63
CA ASP A 280 -24.51 -40.25 71.54
C ASP A 280 -25.27 -40.39 70.22
N TYR A 281 -25.76 -39.26 69.69
CA TYR A 281 -26.23 -39.21 68.32
C TYR A 281 -25.07 -39.60 67.38
N PRO A 282 -25.36 -40.24 66.23
CA PRO A 282 -24.34 -40.50 65.22
C PRO A 282 -23.51 -39.25 64.92
N SER A 283 -22.22 -39.42 64.64
CA SER A 283 -21.24 -38.32 64.53
C SER A 283 -21.69 -37.18 63.61
N ASP A 284 -22.56 -37.48 62.66
CA ASP A 284 -22.98 -36.59 61.59
C ASP A 284 -24.21 -35.74 61.99
N PHE A 285 -25.00 -36.21 62.96
CA PHE A 285 -26.01 -35.39 63.63
C PHE A 285 -25.33 -34.36 64.55
N VAL A 286 -24.32 -34.77 65.33
CA VAL A 286 -23.52 -33.85 66.17
C VAL A 286 -22.83 -32.78 65.31
N LYS A 287 -22.26 -33.17 64.15
CA LYS A 287 -21.71 -32.23 63.15
C LYS A 287 -22.76 -31.31 62.53
N SER A 288 -24.01 -31.76 62.38
CA SER A 288 -25.08 -30.91 61.83
C SER A 288 -25.50 -29.79 62.81
N VAL A 289 -25.55 -30.06 64.11
CA VAL A 289 -26.05 -29.09 65.13
C VAL A 289 -24.97 -28.18 65.71
N SER A 290 -23.73 -28.27 65.20
CA SER A 290 -22.55 -27.53 65.67
C SER A 290 -22.05 -26.48 64.67
N CYS A 291 -21.55 -25.36 65.18
CA CYS A 291 -21.01 -24.26 64.41
C CYS A 291 -19.60 -24.56 63.94
N GLN A 292 -19.43 -24.79 62.65
CA GLN A 292 -18.16 -25.27 62.10
C GLN A 292 -17.06 -24.17 62.00
N VAL A 293 -17.18 -23.05 62.74
CA VAL A 293 -16.09 -22.03 62.99
C VAL A 293 -15.54 -22.14 64.41
N CYS A 294 -16.41 -22.46 65.37
CA CYS A 294 -16.07 -22.49 66.79
C CYS A 294 -16.28 -23.86 67.43
N GLU A 295 -16.73 -24.86 66.67
CA GLU A 295 -17.12 -26.24 67.03
C GLU A 295 -18.20 -26.41 68.11
N HIS A 296 -18.46 -25.37 68.92
CA HIS A 296 -19.61 -25.27 69.83
C HIS A 296 -20.97 -25.44 69.12
N ILE A 297 -22.00 -25.80 69.87
CA ILE A 297 -23.39 -25.94 69.43
C ILE A 297 -23.90 -24.62 68.79
N LEU A 298 -24.69 -24.71 67.72
CA LEU A 298 -25.12 -23.57 66.90
C LEU A 298 -25.88 -22.48 67.69
N SER A 299 -25.40 -21.24 67.59
CA SER A 299 -26.00 -20.03 68.18
C SER A 299 -26.25 -18.99 67.07
N ASP A 300 -27.52 -18.64 66.81
CA ASP A 300 -27.97 -17.90 65.61
C ASP A 300 -27.52 -18.56 64.28
N PRO A 301 -28.09 -19.72 63.92
CA PRO A 301 -27.63 -20.52 62.78
C PRO A 301 -27.93 -19.90 61.41
N VAL A 302 -26.93 -19.95 60.52
CA VAL A 302 -27.02 -19.70 59.08
C VAL A 302 -26.39 -20.84 58.29
N GLN A 303 -26.89 -21.07 57.08
CA GLN A 303 -26.47 -22.13 56.18
C GLN A 303 -25.77 -21.56 54.93
N THR A 304 -24.72 -22.26 54.50
CA THR A 304 -23.98 -21.96 53.26
C THR A 304 -24.52 -22.74 52.07
N THR A 305 -24.16 -22.36 50.84
CA THR A 305 -24.47 -23.12 49.61
C THR A 305 -23.95 -24.56 49.62
N CYS A 306 -22.83 -24.82 50.30
CA CYS A 306 -22.35 -26.18 50.58
C CYS A 306 -23.06 -26.87 51.77
N ARG A 307 -24.25 -26.38 52.18
CA ARG A 307 -25.14 -26.89 53.25
C ARG A 307 -24.58 -26.92 54.68
N HIS A 308 -23.30 -26.60 54.88
CA HIS A 308 -22.68 -26.48 56.21
C HIS A 308 -23.24 -25.28 57.00
N LEU A 309 -23.27 -25.43 58.33
CA LEU A 309 -23.98 -24.56 59.27
C LEU A 309 -23.04 -23.82 60.24
N PHE A 310 -23.40 -22.59 60.60
CA PHE A 310 -22.58 -21.68 61.40
C PHE A 310 -23.39 -20.73 62.27
N CYS A 311 -22.83 -20.30 63.40
CA CYS A 311 -23.26 -19.08 64.08
C CYS A 311 -23.02 -17.87 63.16
N ARG A 312 -24.04 -17.01 62.94
CA ARG A 312 -23.97 -15.84 62.05
C ARG A 312 -22.82 -14.90 62.36
N ILE A 313 -22.59 -14.62 63.65
CA ILE A 313 -21.49 -13.75 64.10
C ILE A 313 -20.13 -14.40 63.79
N CYS A 314 -20.01 -15.72 63.97
CA CYS A 314 -18.79 -16.44 63.71
C CYS A 314 -18.45 -16.44 62.21
N ILE A 315 -19.38 -16.76 61.31
CA ILE A 315 -19.12 -16.74 59.84
C ILE A 315 -18.92 -15.32 59.27
N LEU A 316 -19.58 -14.29 59.82
CA LEU A 316 -19.39 -12.91 59.33
C LEU A 316 -18.12 -12.24 59.88
N LYS A 317 -17.69 -12.57 61.10
CA LYS A 317 -16.32 -12.28 61.56
C LYS A 317 -15.29 -13.15 60.83
N TYR A 318 -15.65 -14.38 60.47
CA TYR A 318 -14.84 -15.24 59.60
C TYR A 318 -14.54 -14.48 58.32
N ILE A 319 -15.53 -14.06 57.52
CA ILE A 319 -15.35 -13.39 56.21
C ILE A 319 -14.77 -11.94 56.32
N LYS A 320 -14.03 -11.63 57.42
CA LYS A 320 -13.21 -10.43 57.65
C LYS A 320 -11.68 -10.63 57.96
N VAL A 321 -11.04 -11.84 57.91
CA VAL A 321 -9.60 -12.11 58.37
C VAL A 321 -8.50 -12.79 57.44
N MET A 322 -8.48 -14.11 57.11
CA MET A 322 -7.51 -14.87 56.20
C MET A 322 -8.02 -15.83 55.02
N GLY A 323 -8.94 -15.45 54.09
CA GLY A 323 -9.62 -16.30 53.06
C GLY A 323 -11.01 -15.81 52.54
N SER A 324 -11.71 -16.48 51.61
CA SER A 324 -13.14 -16.22 51.28
C SER A 324 -13.81 -17.54 50.88
N TYR A 325 -13.97 -18.38 51.90
CA TYR A 325 -14.30 -19.80 51.84
C TYR A 325 -15.01 -20.21 53.14
N CYS A 326 -15.67 -21.37 53.09
CA CYS A 326 -16.47 -21.99 54.13
C CYS A 326 -15.60 -22.60 55.24
N PRO A 327 -15.83 -22.29 56.52
CA PRO A 327 -14.95 -22.72 57.61
C PRO A 327 -14.79 -24.23 57.81
N SER A 328 -15.85 -25.04 57.69
CA SER A 328 -15.79 -26.50 57.95
C SER A 328 -14.92 -27.25 56.94
N CYS A 329 -15.12 -26.92 55.67
CA CYS A 329 -14.74 -27.74 54.52
C CYS A 329 -13.88 -26.98 53.51
N LYS A 330 -13.47 -25.74 53.85
CA LYS A 330 -12.73 -24.79 53.00
C LYS A 330 -13.36 -24.55 51.60
N TYR A 331 -14.61 -24.98 51.40
CA TYR A 331 -15.35 -24.85 50.15
C TYR A 331 -15.65 -23.38 49.83
N PRO A 332 -15.58 -22.90 48.57
CA PRO A 332 -15.82 -21.48 48.25
C PRO A 332 -17.18 -20.96 48.74
N CYS A 333 -17.18 -19.84 49.47
CA CYS A 333 -18.37 -19.30 50.11
C CYS A 333 -18.24 -17.78 50.29
N PHE A 334 -19.21 -17.03 49.78
CA PHE A 334 -19.24 -15.57 49.82
C PHE A 334 -20.38 -15.05 50.72
N PRO A 335 -20.34 -13.79 51.19
CA PRO A 335 -21.40 -13.23 52.04
C PRO A 335 -22.79 -13.21 51.39
N THR A 336 -22.84 -13.25 50.06
CA THR A 336 -24.05 -13.36 49.22
C THR A 336 -24.70 -14.74 49.25
N ASP A 337 -24.01 -15.75 49.79
CA ASP A 337 -24.33 -17.17 49.61
C ASP A 337 -24.92 -17.81 50.89
N LEU A 338 -25.37 -16.97 51.83
CA LEU A 338 -25.83 -17.35 53.17
C LEU A 338 -27.36 -17.30 53.26
N THR A 339 -27.96 -18.37 53.79
CA THR A 339 -29.42 -18.55 53.92
C THR A 339 -29.81 -19.01 55.33
N VAL A 340 -31.10 -18.99 55.66
CA VAL A 340 -31.62 -19.41 56.98
C VAL A 340 -32.11 -20.87 56.90
N PRO A 341 -31.80 -21.74 57.88
CA PRO A 341 -32.29 -23.12 57.90
C PRO A 341 -33.82 -23.24 58.00
N VAL A 342 -34.37 -24.37 57.55
CA VAL A 342 -35.82 -24.65 57.59
C VAL A 342 -36.34 -24.81 59.03
N LYS A 343 -37.59 -24.35 59.27
CA LYS A 343 -38.16 -24.18 60.62
C LYS A 343 -38.25 -25.47 61.44
N SER A 344 -38.45 -26.63 60.80
CA SER A 344 -38.47 -27.94 61.45
C SER A 344 -37.12 -28.35 62.06
N TYR A 345 -36.00 -27.92 61.46
CA TYR A 345 -34.66 -28.24 61.93
C TYR A 345 -34.31 -27.54 63.25
N LEU A 346 -34.75 -26.29 63.42
CA LEU A 346 -34.50 -25.49 64.62
C LEU A 346 -35.19 -26.08 65.86
N ASN A 347 -36.39 -26.67 65.69
CA ASN A 347 -37.11 -27.34 66.77
C ASN A 347 -36.35 -28.57 67.30
N ILE A 348 -35.62 -29.28 66.42
CA ILE A 348 -34.82 -30.45 66.80
C ILE A 348 -33.65 -30.01 67.67
N ILE A 349 -32.90 -28.96 67.28
CA ILE A 349 -31.73 -28.46 68.04
C ILE A 349 -32.07 -28.15 69.51
N HIS A 350 -33.18 -27.46 69.76
CA HIS A 350 -33.55 -27.06 71.13
C HIS A 350 -33.95 -28.23 72.06
N SER A 351 -34.30 -29.40 71.49
CA SER A 351 -34.73 -30.57 72.26
C SER A 351 -33.59 -31.43 72.80
N ILE A 352 -32.34 -31.14 72.39
CA ILE A 352 -31.19 -32.01 72.67
C ILE A 352 -30.70 -31.86 74.12
N LEU A 353 -30.45 -32.98 74.80
CA LEU A 353 -30.00 -33.08 76.19
C LEU A 353 -28.47 -32.89 76.34
N LEU A 354 -28.03 -32.27 77.45
CA LEU A 354 -26.64 -31.95 77.82
C LEU A 354 -26.26 -32.38 79.28
N LYS A 355 -25.04 -32.90 79.47
CA LYS A 355 -24.39 -33.30 80.73
C LYS A 355 -23.56 -32.13 81.27
N CYS A 356 -23.46 -32.01 82.59
CA CYS A 356 -22.68 -30.97 83.28
C CYS A 356 -21.20 -30.91 82.88
N THR A 357 -20.59 -29.71 82.85
CA THR A 357 -19.14 -29.51 82.66
C THR A 357 -18.27 -29.95 83.86
N VAL A 358 -18.79 -30.69 84.85
CA VAL A 358 -18.18 -30.74 86.19
C VAL A 358 -17.97 -32.14 86.75
N SER A 359 -16.71 -32.38 87.12
CA SER A 359 -16.21 -33.40 88.04
C SER A 359 -16.97 -33.42 89.36
N GLY A 360 -17.99 -34.27 89.44
CA GLY A 360 -18.84 -34.49 90.62
C GLY A 360 -20.32 -34.62 90.30
N CYS A 361 -20.78 -34.13 89.15
CA CYS A 361 -22.20 -34.15 88.78
C CYS A 361 -22.57 -35.21 87.75
N LYS A 362 -23.87 -35.55 87.70
CA LYS A 362 -24.47 -36.55 86.78
C LYS A 362 -25.88 -36.18 86.27
N GLU A 363 -26.33 -34.93 86.38
CA GLU A 363 -27.64 -34.51 85.83
C GLU A 363 -27.56 -34.32 84.30
N GLU A 364 -28.69 -34.58 83.61
CA GLU A 364 -28.85 -34.51 82.16
C GLU A 364 -30.00 -33.55 81.79
N ILE A 365 -29.71 -32.54 80.97
CA ILE A 365 -30.52 -31.30 80.90
C ILE A 365 -30.58 -30.76 79.47
N ALA A 366 -31.77 -30.48 78.93
CA ALA A 366 -31.94 -29.91 77.58
C ALA A 366 -31.09 -28.64 77.38
N LEU A 367 -30.57 -28.44 76.16
CA LEU A 367 -29.79 -27.27 75.72
C LEU A 367 -30.42 -25.93 76.15
N GLY A 368 -31.75 -25.83 76.06
CA GLY A 368 -32.52 -24.66 76.50
C GLY A 368 -32.72 -24.48 78.01
N LYS A 369 -32.09 -25.31 78.86
CA LYS A 369 -32.16 -25.28 80.34
C LYS A 369 -30.78 -25.38 81.01
N TYR A 370 -29.71 -25.40 80.23
CA TYR A 370 -28.41 -25.89 80.68
C TYR A 370 -27.58 -24.90 81.53
N SER A 371 -27.80 -23.59 81.37
CA SER A 371 -27.04 -22.51 82.03
C SER A 371 -27.01 -22.60 83.55
N ASP A 372 -28.12 -23.03 84.14
CA ASP A 372 -28.40 -22.82 85.56
C ASP A 372 -27.67 -23.88 86.43
N HIS A 373 -27.31 -25.00 85.81
CA HIS A 373 -26.81 -26.20 86.46
C HIS A 373 -25.29 -26.19 86.74
N ILE A 374 -24.49 -25.59 85.84
CA ILE A 374 -23.03 -25.41 86.00
C ILE A 374 -22.66 -24.61 87.26
N SER A 375 -23.62 -23.87 87.84
CA SER A 375 -23.40 -22.93 88.95
C SER A 375 -22.81 -23.54 90.24
N LYS A 376 -23.01 -24.83 90.50
CA LYS A 376 -22.84 -25.49 91.83
C LYS A 376 -21.44 -26.08 92.12
N HIS A 377 -20.43 -25.76 91.31
CA HIS A 377 -19.53 -26.81 90.79
C HIS A 377 -18.26 -26.24 90.10
N LYS A 378 -17.04 -26.17 90.71
CA LYS A 378 -16.09 -25.10 90.24
C LYS A 378 -14.55 -25.22 90.18
N ASP A 379 -13.95 -26.38 89.93
CA ASP A 379 -12.47 -26.50 89.76
C ASP A 379 -12.02 -27.10 88.38
N VAL A 380 -11.60 -26.28 87.34
CA VAL A 380 -10.98 -26.57 85.95
C VAL A 380 -11.88 -26.33 84.66
N LYS A 381 -11.53 -26.05 83.35
CA LYS A 381 -10.50 -25.30 82.48
C LYS A 381 -10.95 -25.21 80.95
N GLY A 382 -10.15 -24.64 79.98
CA GLY A 382 -10.24 -24.85 78.47
C GLY A 382 -9.99 -23.66 77.47
N LYS A 383 -9.54 -23.89 76.18
CA LYS A 383 -9.44 -22.92 74.99
C LYS A 383 -9.26 -23.47 73.51
N GLU A 384 -8.74 -22.74 72.46
CA GLU A 384 -9.45 -22.35 71.14
C GLU A 384 -8.65 -21.54 69.97
N GLY A 385 -8.91 -21.20 68.62
CA GLY A 385 -9.86 -21.31 67.40
C GLY A 385 -9.59 -20.43 66.03
N TYR A 386 -10.58 -20.07 65.11
CA TYR A 386 -10.44 -19.77 63.58
C TYR A 386 -11.07 -18.45 62.82
N ALA A 387 -10.57 -17.89 61.63
CA ALA A 387 -11.11 -16.73 60.73
C ALA A 387 -10.58 -16.48 59.19
N HIS A 388 -11.17 -15.61 58.25
CA HIS A 388 -10.97 -15.42 56.71
C HIS A 388 -11.20 -14.01 55.86
N ILE A 389 -10.28 -13.30 55.09
CA ILE A 389 -10.49 -12.32 53.90
C ILE A 389 -9.68 -12.48 52.55
N ASN A 390 -10.10 -11.74 51.48
CA ASN A 390 -9.62 -11.46 50.08
C ASN A 390 -8.12 -11.69 49.67
N LYS A 391 -7.90 -12.10 48.39
CA LYS A 391 -6.60 -12.45 47.75
C LYS A 391 -6.03 -11.48 46.68
N GLY A 392 -6.80 -10.53 46.13
CA GLY A 392 -6.29 -9.53 45.16
C GLY A 392 -5.95 -10.02 43.74
N GLY A 393 -5.27 -9.16 42.96
CA GLY A 393 -4.87 -9.39 41.55
C GLY A 393 -4.78 -8.08 40.73
N ARG A 394 -4.07 -8.06 39.59
CA ARG A 394 -3.96 -6.85 38.75
C ARG A 394 -5.34 -6.48 38.15
N PRO A 395 -5.84 -5.23 38.34
CA PRO A 395 -7.10 -4.78 37.76
C PRO A 395 -7.13 -4.92 36.24
N ARG A 396 -8.31 -5.26 35.70
CA ARG A 396 -8.51 -5.39 34.25
C ARG A 396 -8.54 -4.02 33.59
N GLN A 397 -7.54 -3.78 32.74
CA GLN A 397 -7.51 -2.60 31.87
C GLN A 397 -8.52 -2.74 30.71
N HIS A 398 -8.98 -1.59 30.24
CA HIS A 398 -9.86 -1.45 29.07
C HIS A 398 -9.20 -2.03 27.81
N LEU A 399 -9.99 -2.53 26.87
CA LEU A 399 -9.46 -3.27 25.71
C LEU A 399 -8.55 -2.41 24.82
N LEU A 400 -8.85 -1.11 24.71
CA LEU A 400 -8.09 -0.15 23.91
C LEU A 400 -6.74 0.25 24.52
N THR A 401 -6.55 0.09 25.84
CA THR A 401 -5.28 0.43 26.52
C THR A 401 -4.33 -0.77 26.67
N LEU A 402 -4.62 -1.87 25.98
CA LEU A 402 -3.83 -3.10 25.99
C LEU A 402 -2.97 -3.26 24.72
N THR A 403 -1.78 -3.83 24.86
CA THR A 403 -0.91 -4.17 23.72
C THR A 403 -1.54 -5.25 22.83
N ARG A 404 -1.18 -5.31 21.54
CA ARG A 404 -1.72 -6.30 20.58
C ARG A 404 -1.67 -7.75 21.08
N ARG A 405 -0.63 -8.15 21.84
CA ARG A 405 -0.52 -9.50 22.44
C ARG A 405 -1.55 -9.70 23.57
N ALA A 406 -1.77 -8.69 24.40
CA ALA A 406 -2.79 -8.72 25.45
C ALA A 406 -4.21 -8.64 24.87
N GLN A 407 -4.45 -7.88 23.80
CA GLN A 407 -5.71 -7.87 23.04
C GLN A 407 -5.99 -9.24 22.40
N LYS A 408 -5.02 -9.83 21.68
CA LYS A 408 -5.13 -11.19 21.11
C LYS A 408 -5.48 -12.24 22.18
N HIS A 409 -4.94 -12.11 23.39
CA HIS A 409 -5.28 -12.97 24.53
C HIS A 409 -6.67 -12.67 25.11
N ARG A 410 -7.06 -11.40 25.23
CA ARG A 410 -8.40 -10.96 25.71
C ARG A 410 -9.50 -11.13 24.65
N LEU A 411 -9.21 -11.51 23.41
CA LEU A 411 -10.19 -11.76 22.34
C LEU A 411 -10.10 -13.16 21.73
N ARG A 412 -9.28 -14.08 22.28
CA ARG A 412 -9.02 -15.40 21.70
C ARG A 412 -10.31 -16.17 21.41
N ASP A 413 -11.21 -16.21 22.38
CA ASP A 413 -12.40 -17.08 22.35
C ASP A 413 -13.41 -16.58 21.31
N LEU A 414 -13.70 -15.27 21.33
CA LEU A 414 -14.54 -14.59 20.33
C LEU A 414 -13.93 -14.70 18.93
N LYS A 415 -12.60 -14.55 18.78
CA LYS A 415 -11.93 -14.76 17.49
C LYS A 415 -12.12 -16.19 16.97
N MET A 416 -12.12 -17.21 17.83
CA MET A 416 -12.40 -18.58 17.38
C MET A 416 -13.87 -18.78 16.99
N HIS A 417 -14.81 -18.09 17.64
CA HIS A 417 -16.22 -18.09 17.21
C HIS A 417 -16.43 -17.42 15.86
N VAL A 418 -15.89 -16.22 15.65
CA VAL A 418 -16.01 -15.53 14.35
C VAL A 418 -15.30 -16.29 13.23
N LYS A 419 -14.19 -17.00 13.52
CA LYS A 419 -13.59 -17.95 12.57
C LYS A 419 -14.55 -19.09 12.21
N ALA A 420 -15.08 -19.80 13.21
CA ALA A 420 -15.98 -20.94 12.97
C ALA A 420 -17.32 -20.54 12.32
N PHE A 421 -17.77 -19.30 12.51
CA PHE A 421 -18.91 -18.72 11.77
C PHE A 421 -18.55 -18.48 10.30
N ALA A 422 -17.46 -17.75 10.03
CA ALA A 422 -17.03 -17.47 8.67
C ALA A 422 -16.71 -18.75 7.89
N GLU A 423 -16.04 -19.72 8.53
CA GLU A 423 -15.75 -21.06 7.99
C GLU A 423 -17.01 -21.92 7.71
N LYS A 424 -18.19 -21.52 8.19
CA LYS A 424 -19.46 -22.24 7.98
C LYS A 424 -20.41 -21.54 7.00
N GLU A 425 -20.53 -20.22 7.07
CA GLU A 425 -21.53 -19.46 6.28
C GLU A 425 -20.92 -18.58 5.17
N GLU A 426 -19.61 -18.27 5.23
CA GLU A 426 -18.96 -17.19 4.45
C GLU A 426 -17.59 -17.64 3.87
N GLU A 427 -17.47 -18.93 3.53
CA GLU A 427 -16.28 -19.61 2.96
C GLU A 427 -14.93 -19.38 3.68
N GLY A 428 -14.95 -18.86 4.90
CA GLY A 428 -13.78 -18.52 5.70
C GLY A 428 -13.29 -17.07 5.58
N ASP A 429 -14.01 -16.14 4.93
CA ASP A 429 -13.60 -14.72 4.91
C ASP A 429 -13.90 -13.98 6.23
N VAL A 430 -13.04 -14.28 7.20
CA VAL A 430 -12.96 -13.62 8.50
C VAL A 430 -12.70 -12.10 8.37
N LYS A 431 -12.10 -11.61 7.28
CA LYS A 431 -11.83 -10.17 7.09
C LYS A 431 -13.14 -9.43 6.82
N SER A 432 -13.91 -9.86 5.82
CA SER A 432 -15.18 -9.24 5.46
C SER A 432 -16.21 -9.38 6.57
N VAL A 433 -16.34 -10.57 7.18
CA VAL A 433 -17.21 -10.76 8.36
C VAL A 433 -16.85 -9.81 9.52
N CYS A 434 -15.56 -9.67 9.86
CA CYS A 434 -15.15 -8.73 10.92
C CYS A 434 -15.41 -7.27 10.54
N LEU A 435 -15.27 -6.91 9.26
CA LEU A 435 -15.52 -5.56 8.76
C LEU A 435 -17.01 -5.22 8.83
N THR A 436 -17.88 -6.06 8.26
CA THR A 436 -19.34 -5.89 8.26
C THR A 436 -19.89 -5.81 9.69
N LEU A 437 -19.42 -6.69 10.61
CA LEU A 437 -19.81 -6.62 12.02
C LEU A 437 -19.43 -5.29 12.69
N PHE A 438 -18.29 -4.69 12.33
CA PHE A 438 -17.87 -3.41 12.90
C PHE A 438 -18.61 -2.21 12.26
N LEU A 439 -18.86 -2.25 10.95
CA LEU A 439 -19.68 -1.26 10.25
C LEU A 439 -21.12 -1.22 10.76
N LEU A 440 -21.74 -2.39 10.95
CA LEU A 440 -23.06 -2.52 11.58
C LEU A 440 -23.05 -2.03 13.03
N ALA A 441 -21.98 -2.28 13.79
CA ALA A 441 -21.85 -1.76 15.15
C ALA A 441 -21.70 -0.22 15.20
N LEU A 442 -21.00 0.40 14.25
CA LEU A 442 -20.90 1.86 14.12
C LEU A 442 -22.25 2.47 13.72
N ARG A 443 -22.94 1.90 12.71
CA ARG A 443 -24.27 2.34 12.29
C ARG A 443 -25.33 2.16 13.38
N ALA A 444 -25.28 1.08 14.16
CA ALA A 444 -26.15 0.87 15.33
C ALA A 444 -25.86 1.83 16.50
N GLN A 445 -24.70 2.52 16.51
CA GLN A 445 -24.38 3.62 17.43
C GLN A 445 -24.64 5.01 16.81
N ASN A 446 -25.25 5.06 15.61
CA ASN A 446 -25.48 6.25 14.79
C ASN A 446 -24.17 6.97 14.33
N GLU A 447 -23.02 6.31 14.39
CA GLU A 447 -21.73 6.86 13.96
C GLU A 447 -21.52 6.70 12.45
N HIS A 448 -22.53 7.04 11.64
CA HIS A 448 -22.56 6.82 10.18
C HIS A 448 -21.28 7.30 9.49
N ARG A 449 -20.88 8.55 9.74
CA ARG A 449 -19.63 9.12 9.21
C ARG A 449 -18.38 8.25 9.46
N GLN A 450 -18.27 7.58 10.62
CA GLN A 450 -17.14 6.70 10.89
C GLN A 450 -17.23 5.37 10.15
N ALA A 451 -18.45 4.87 9.91
CA ALA A 451 -18.66 3.71 9.03
C ALA A 451 -18.29 4.06 7.59
N ASP A 452 -18.71 5.23 7.11
CA ASP A 452 -18.47 5.68 5.74
C ASP A 452 -16.97 6.02 5.50
N GLU A 453 -16.29 6.65 6.49
CA GLU A 453 -14.82 6.81 6.48
C GLU A 453 -14.09 5.45 6.50
N LEU A 454 -14.63 4.43 7.17
CA LEU A 454 -14.04 3.09 7.23
C LEU A 454 -14.25 2.29 5.94
N GLU A 455 -15.44 2.34 5.34
CA GLU A 455 -15.73 1.74 4.03
C GLU A 455 -14.81 2.32 2.97
N ALA A 456 -14.70 3.65 2.89
CA ALA A 456 -13.77 4.31 1.99
C ALA A 456 -12.31 3.82 2.20
N ILE A 457 -11.85 3.66 3.45
CA ILE A 457 -10.50 3.13 3.73
C ILE A 457 -10.34 1.66 3.28
N MET A 458 -11.38 0.84 3.34
CA MET A 458 -11.34 -0.57 2.94
C MET A 458 -11.43 -0.77 1.42
N GLU A 459 -12.15 0.10 0.72
CA GLU A 459 -12.25 0.15 -0.75
C GLU A 459 -11.03 0.84 -1.40
N GLY A 460 -10.12 1.41 -0.61
CA GLY A 460 -8.98 2.19 -1.12
C GLY A 460 -9.32 3.63 -1.55
N ARG A 461 -10.55 4.09 -1.28
CA ARG A 461 -11.02 5.49 -1.47
C ARG A 461 -10.62 6.43 -0.33
N GLY A 462 -10.11 5.90 0.77
CA GLY A 462 -9.66 6.65 1.95
C GLY A 462 -8.30 7.37 1.76
N ALA A 463 -7.79 7.97 2.84
CA ALA A 463 -6.61 8.85 2.80
C ALA A 463 -5.25 8.17 2.45
N GLY A 464 -5.24 6.89 2.09
CA GLY A 464 -4.07 6.17 1.57
C GLY A 464 -4.29 5.83 0.10
N LEU A 465 -3.64 6.55 -0.80
CA LEU A 465 -3.85 6.46 -2.26
C LEU A 465 -3.52 5.06 -2.79
N HIS A 466 -4.27 4.58 -3.78
CA HIS A 466 -3.98 3.33 -4.47
C HIS A 466 -2.58 3.36 -5.15
N PRO A 467 -1.82 2.25 -5.24
CA PRO A 467 -0.51 2.24 -5.90
C PRO A 467 -0.53 2.72 -7.36
N ALA A 468 -1.61 2.48 -8.10
CA ALA A 468 -1.77 2.99 -9.47
C ALA A 468 -1.88 4.53 -9.52
N VAL A 469 -2.64 5.15 -8.60
CA VAL A 469 -2.73 6.62 -8.48
C VAL A 469 -1.37 7.21 -8.09
N CYS A 470 -0.63 6.54 -7.20
CA CYS A 470 0.73 6.94 -6.85
C CYS A 470 1.71 6.82 -8.03
N LEU A 471 1.52 5.81 -8.88
CA LEU A 471 2.30 5.59 -10.10
C LEU A 471 2.00 6.69 -11.14
N ALA A 472 0.72 6.99 -11.38
CA ALA A 472 0.28 8.09 -12.26
C ALA A 472 0.90 9.42 -11.84
N ILE A 473 0.79 9.78 -10.55
CA ILE A 473 1.40 11.01 -10.00
C ILE A 473 2.92 10.99 -10.24
N ARG A 474 3.63 9.90 -9.92
CA ARG A 474 5.09 9.81 -10.13
C ARG A 474 5.47 10.06 -11.59
N VAL A 475 4.79 9.39 -12.51
CA VAL A 475 5.13 9.39 -13.94
C VAL A 475 4.76 10.72 -14.59
N ASN A 476 3.50 11.15 -14.47
CA ASN A 476 2.99 12.36 -15.14
C ASN A 476 3.56 13.67 -14.57
N THR A 477 4.07 13.67 -13.32
CA THR A 477 4.82 14.82 -12.76
C THR A 477 6.35 14.69 -12.91
N PHE A 478 6.83 13.72 -13.71
CA PHE A 478 8.25 13.50 -14.03
C PHE A 478 9.16 13.24 -12.80
N LEU A 479 8.61 12.72 -11.69
CA LEU A 479 9.37 12.47 -10.47
C LEU A 479 10.24 11.21 -10.62
N SER A 480 11.56 11.39 -10.54
CA SER A 480 12.48 10.25 -10.40
C SER A 480 12.14 9.42 -9.16
N CYS A 481 12.49 8.13 -9.17
CA CYS A 481 12.31 7.23 -8.02
C CYS A 481 12.88 7.84 -6.71
N SER A 482 14.00 8.54 -6.79
CA SER A 482 14.67 9.18 -5.65
C SER A 482 13.93 10.42 -5.14
N GLN A 483 13.36 11.25 -6.02
CA GLN A 483 12.53 12.39 -5.63
C GLN A 483 11.21 11.91 -5.02
N TYR A 484 10.54 10.96 -5.66
CA TYR A 484 9.31 10.36 -5.15
C TYR A 484 9.54 9.70 -3.78
N HIS A 485 10.65 8.97 -3.58
CA HIS A 485 10.95 8.35 -2.29
C HIS A 485 11.19 9.38 -1.17
N LYS A 486 11.86 10.50 -1.48
CA LYS A 486 12.00 11.63 -0.54
C LYS A 486 10.62 12.20 -0.16
N MET A 487 9.75 12.46 -1.14
CA MET A 487 8.39 12.94 -0.91
C MET A 487 7.57 11.97 -0.03
N TYR A 488 7.55 10.67 -0.40
CA TYR A 488 6.92 9.60 0.38
C TYR A 488 7.39 9.58 1.84
N ARG A 489 8.72 9.61 2.05
CA ARG A 489 9.32 9.52 3.39
C ARG A 489 8.98 10.75 4.23
N THR A 490 9.05 11.95 3.67
CA THR A 490 8.72 13.19 4.38
C THR A 490 7.24 13.24 4.75
N VAL A 491 6.32 13.00 3.81
CA VAL A 491 4.86 13.04 4.08
C VAL A 491 4.44 11.99 5.10
N LYS A 492 5.01 10.78 5.02
CA LYS A 492 4.75 9.72 6.01
C LYS A 492 5.30 10.04 7.39
N ALA A 493 6.44 10.74 7.47
CA ALA A 493 7.04 11.16 8.74
C ALA A 493 6.29 12.33 9.40
N THR A 494 5.81 13.32 8.63
CA THR A 494 5.11 14.50 9.17
C THR A 494 3.65 14.23 9.52
N THR A 495 2.94 13.44 8.72
CA THR A 495 1.50 13.15 8.95
C THR A 495 1.26 11.92 9.82
N GLY A 496 2.27 11.06 10.00
CA GLY A 496 2.12 9.72 10.60
C GLY A 496 1.29 8.73 9.75
N ARG A 497 0.75 9.15 8.61
CA ARG A 497 -0.12 8.36 7.72
C ARG A 497 0.60 7.98 6.43
N GLN A 498 0.36 6.78 5.92
CA GLN A 498 0.89 6.37 4.60
C GLN A 498 -0.08 6.83 3.50
N ILE A 499 0.01 8.10 3.12
CA ILE A 499 -0.79 8.70 2.03
C ILE A 499 -0.29 8.19 0.67
N PHE A 500 0.99 8.41 0.38
CA PHE A 500 1.67 7.83 -0.78
C PHE A 500 2.13 6.40 -0.50
N GLN A 501 2.23 5.57 -1.53
CA GLN A 501 2.68 4.17 -1.42
C GLN A 501 4.20 4.03 -1.66
N PRO A 502 4.87 3.04 -1.04
CA PRO A 502 6.31 2.81 -1.20
C PRO A 502 6.66 2.31 -2.61
N LEU A 503 7.89 2.59 -3.07
CA LEU A 503 8.35 2.25 -4.44
C LEU A 503 8.16 0.77 -4.84
N HIS A 504 8.21 -0.18 -3.90
CA HIS A 504 7.95 -1.59 -4.25
C HIS A 504 6.50 -1.84 -4.67
N ALA A 505 5.52 -1.13 -4.09
CA ALA A 505 4.13 -1.24 -4.49
C ALA A 505 3.91 -0.62 -5.88
N LEU A 506 4.56 0.51 -6.18
CA LEU A 506 4.54 1.11 -7.53
C LEU A 506 5.20 0.18 -8.56
N ARG A 507 6.31 -0.51 -8.21
CA ARG A 507 6.95 -1.53 -9.07
C ARG A 507 6.11 -2.79 -9.27
N THR A 508 5.18 -3.10 -8.37
CA THR A 508 4.22 -4.18 -8.57
C THR A 508 3.08 -3.72 -9.49
N ALA A 509 2.55 -2.52 -9.27
CA ALA A 509 1.51 -1.92 -10.12
C ALA A 509 2.01 -1.65 -11.56
N GLU A 510 3.26 -1.21 -11.74
CA GLU A 510 3.79 -0.91 -13.08
C GLU A 510 3.91 -2.15 -13.98
N LYS A 511 3.89 -3.37 -13.43
CA LYS A 511 3.85 -4.62 -14.22
C LYS A 511 2.59 -4.77 -15.05
N ALA A 512 1.42 -4.44 -14.50
CA ALA A 512 0.13 -4.65 -15.18
C ALA A 512 -0.10 -3.74 -16.40
N LEU A 513 0.76 -2.72 -16.55
CA LEU A 513 0.72 -1.71 -17.61
C LEU A 513 1.86 -1.87 -18.62
N LEU A 514 2.65 -2.95 -18.53
CA LEU A 514 3.77 -3.23 -19.41
C LEU A 514 3.49 -4.45 -20.30
N PRO A 515 4.06 -4.49 -21.52
CA PRO A 515 4.09 -5.69 -22.36
C PRO A 515 4.65 -6.91 -21.59
N GLY A 516 4.09 -8.09 -21.87
CA GLY A 516 4.43 -9.33 -21.17
C GLY A 516 3.56 -9.66 -19.94
N TYR A 517 2.49 -8.89 -19.66
CA TYR A 517 1.60 -9.16 -18.51
C TYR A 517 0.30 -9.91 -18.86
N HIS A 518 -0.33 -9.59 -19.99
CA HIS A 518 -1.63 -10.14 -20.38
C HIS A 518 -1.49 -11.35 -21.32
N THR A 519 -2.40 -12.30 -21.20
CA THR A 519 -2.53 -13.46 -22.11
C THR A 519 -3.34 -13.10 -23.35
N PHE A 520 -2.96 -13.65 -24.50
CA PHE A 520 -3.59 -13.43 -25.81
C PHE A 520 -3.28 -14.61 -26.75
N GLU A 521 -4.03 -14.73 -27.86
CA GLU A 521 -3.82 -15.74 -28.89
C GLU A 521 -3.94 -15.10 -30.28
N TRP A 522 -3.15 -15.56 -31.27
CA TRP A 522 -3.30 -15.13 -32.67
C TRP A 522 -3.88 -16.26 -33.52
N ARG A 523 -4.84 -15.93 -34.38
CA ARG A 523 -5.55 -16.88 -35.26
C ARG A 523 -5.50 -16.37 -36.72
N PRO A 524 -4.78 -17.05 -37.63
CA PRO A 524 -3.84 -18.16 -37.39
C PRO A 524 -2.60 -17.73 -36.57
N PRO A 525 -1.84 -18.66 -35.97
CA PRO A 525 -0.60 -18.33 -35.27
C PRO A 525 0.39 -17.58 -36.18
N LEU A 526 0.99 -16.51 -35.65
CA LEU A 526 1.89 -15.62 -36.40
C LEU A 526 3.14 -16.36 -36.93
N LYS A 527 3.41 -16.19 -38.22
CA LYS A 527 4.60 -16.75 -38.87
C LYS A 527 5.87 -16.13 -38.28
N SER A 528 6.83 -16.98 -37.88
CA SER A 528 8.14 -16.59 -37.32
C SER A 528 8.11 -15.78 -36.01
N VAL A 529 6.96 -15.67 -35.33
CA VAL A 529 6.86 -15.01 -34.00
C VAL A 529 6.55 -16.07 -32.94
N SER A 530 7.13 -15.91 -31.74
CA SER A 530 6.90 -16.86 -30.63
C SER A 530 5.53 -16.68 -30.00
N ALA A 531 4.83 -17.79 -29.73
CA ALA A 531 3.53 -17.80 -29.06
C ALA A 531 3.58 -17.45 -27.56
N ASN A 532 4.77 -17.31 -26.96
CA ASN A 532 4.93 -16.86 -25.58
C ASN A 532 4.34 -15.45 -25.38
N THR A 533 3.42 -15.28 -24.42
CA THR A 533 2.79 -13.98 -24.12
C THR A 533 3.50 -13.19 -23.01
N ASP A 534 4.49 -13.79 -22.33
CA ASP A 534 5.19 -13.24 -21.16
C ASP A 534 6.42 -12.37 -21.53
N VAL A 535 6.56 -12.01 -22.80
CA VAL A 535 7.72 -11.28 -23.34
C VAL A 535 7.58 -9.76 -23.10
N GLY A 536 8.43 -9.24 -22.21
CA GLY A 536 8.55 -7.81 -21.91
C GLY A 536 9.59 -7.09 -22.79
N ILE A 537 10.48 -6.31 -22.15
CA ILE A 537 11.60 -5.65 -22.84
C ILE A 537 12.62 -6.69 -23.25
N ILE A 538 12.97 -6.70 -24.54
CA ILE A 538 13.97 -7.57 -25.15
C ILE A 538 15.13 -6.75 -25.72
N ASP A 539 16.23 -7.44 -26.01
CA ASP A 539 17.39 -6.83 -26.65
C ASP A 539 17.08 -6.50 -28.12
N GLY A 540 17.29 -5.25 -28.54
CA GLY A 540 16.96 -4.82 -29.90
C GLY A 540 17.81 -5.53 -30.95
N LEU A 541 19.03 -5.91 -30.58
CA LEU A 541 19.95 -6.72 -31.39
C LEU A 541 19.37 -8.08 -31.78
N SER A 542 18.30 -8.55 -31.13
CA SER A 542 17.48 -9.71 -31.53
C SER A 542 18.26 -11.02 -31.81
N GLY A 543 19.48 -11.17 -31.29
CA GLY A 543 20.34 -12.35 -31.48
C GLY A 543 21.49 -12.20 -32.48
N ILE A 544 21.76 -11.00 -33.00
CA ILE A 544 22.95 -10.71 -33.84
C ILE A 544 24.24 -11.18 -33.13
N ASN A 545 25.10 -11.87 -33.88
CA ASN A 545 26.38 -12.39 -33.39
C ASN A 545 27.36 -11.22 -33.09
N GLN A 546 28.14 -11.36 -32.02
CA GLN A 546 29.08 -10.33 -31.53
C GLN A 546 30.53 -10.85 -31.48
N SER A 547 30.86 -11.91 -32.22
CA SER A 547 32.24 -12.34 -32.41
C SER A 547 33.05 -11.32 -33.23
N VAL A 548 34.34 -11.24 -32.96
CA VAL A 548 35.28 -10.29 -33.60
C VAL A 548 35.42 -10.53 -35.11
N ASP A 549 35.06 -11.73 -35.57
CA ASP A 549 35.08 -12.16 -36.97
C ASP A 549 33.88 -11.65 -37.81
N GLU A 550 32.87 -11.06 -37.16
CA GLU A 550 31.61 -10.58 -37.79
C GLU A 550 31.61 -9.05 -37.95
N TYR A 551 30.54 -8.49 -38.53
CA TYR A 551 30.37 -7.04 -38.65
C TYR A 551 30.27 -6.36 -37.27
N PRO A 552 31.02 -5.27 -36.99
CA PRO A 552 31.02 -4.62 -35.68
C PRO A 552 29.65 -4.07 -35.26
N VAL A 553 29.19 -4.43 -34.06
CA VAL A 553 27.89 -4.02 -33.51
C VAL A 553 28.06 -2.81 -32.57
N ASP A 554 28.36 -1.64 -33.14
CA ASP A 554 28.54 -0.36 -32.43
C ASP A 554 27.18 0.32 -32.06
N THR A 555 26.19 -0.49 -31.64
CA THR A 555 24.87 -0.01 -31.22
C THR A 555 24.38 -0.66 -29.93
N ILE A 556 23.49 0.04 -29.23
CA ILE A 556 22.75 -0.48 -28.08
C ILE A 556 21.27 -0.18 -28.31
N ALA A 557 20.47 -1.25 -28.43
CA ALA A 557 19.05 -1.15 -28.71
C ALA A 557 18.20 -1.94 -27.68
N LYS A 558 17.01 -1.42 -27.34
CA LYS A 558 15.99 -2.14 -26.56
C LYS A 558 14.63 -1.93 -27.20
N ARG A 559 13.85 -3.00 -27.29
CA ARG A 559 12.50 -2.99 -27.88
C ARG A 559 11.52 -3.83 -27.06
N PHE A 560 10.23 -3.65 -27.33
CA PHE A 560 9.23 -4.68 -27.06
C PHE A 560 9.06 -5.57 -28.31
N ARG A 561 8.40 -6.73 -28.14
CA ARG A 561 7.79 -7.47 -29.25
C ARG A 561 6.49 -6.76 -29.65
N TYR A 562 6.25 -6.58 -30.95
CA TYR A 562 5.23 -5.63 -31.42
C TYR A 562 3.81 -6.06 -31.03
N ASP A 563 3.48 -7.34 -31.18
CA ASP A 563 2.20 -7.91 -30.73
C ASP A 563 1.95 -7.72 -29.22
N ALA A 564 2.95 -8.01 -28.37
CA ALA A 564 2.86 -7.82 -26.93
C ALA A 564 2.70 -6.33 -26.53
N ALA A 565 3.27 -5.41 -27.33
CA ALA A 565 3.06 -3.98 -27.18
C ALA A 565 1.63 -3.57 -27.58
N LEU A 566 1.11 -4.05 -28.71
CA LEU A 566 -0.27 -3.78 -29.14
C LEU A 566 -1.30 -4.32 -28.14
N VAL A 567 -1.10 -5.52 -27.62
CA VAL A 567 -1.95 -6.10 -26.55
C VAL A 567 -1.92 -5.23 -25.29
N SER A 568 -0.74 -4.82 -24.84
CA SER A 568 -0.62 -3.93 -23.67
C SER A 568 -1.23 -2.53 -23.93
N ALA A 569 -1.22 -2.05 -25.18
CA ALA A 569 -1.84 -0.78 -25.57
C ALA A 569 -3.37 -0.87 -25.60
N LEU A 570 -3.93 -1.95 -26.16
CA LEU A 570 -5.38 -2.21 -26.15
C LEU A 570 -5.91 -2.41 -24.72
N LYS A 571 -5.17 -3.10 -23.85
CA LYS A 571 -5.54 -3.26 -22.43
C LYS A 571 -5.43 -1.97 -21.61
N ASP A 572 -4.47 -1.10 -21.91
CA ASP A 572 -4.37 0.26 -21.34
C ASP A 572 -5.55 1.17 -21.74
N MET A 573 -6.31 0.78 -22.77
CA MET A 573 -7.47 1.48 -23.34
C MET A 573 -8.79 0.69 -23.19
N GLU A 574 -8.81 -0.37 -22.38
CA GLU A 574 -9.97 -1.25 -22.17
C GLU A 574 -11.22 -0.47 -21.71
N GLU A 575 -11.05 0.49 -20.81
CA GLU A 575 -12.12 1.39 -20.39
C GLU A 575 -12.66 2.25 -21.54
N ASP A 576 -11.78 2.78 -22.40
CA ASP A 576 -12.16 3.67 -23.51
C ASP A 576 -12.91 2.91 -24.62
N ILE A 577 -12.57 1.65 -24.85
CA ILE A 577 -13.25 0.75 -25.79
C ILE A 577 -14.66 0.39 -25.28
N LEU A 578 -14.83 0.19 -23.97
CA LEU A 578 -16.12 -0.13 -23.36
C LEU A 578 -17.03 1.11 -23.24
N GLU A 579 -16.46 2.28 -22.93
CA GLU A 579 -17.18 3.56 -22.95
C GLU A 579 -17.62 3.92 -24.39
N GLY A 580 -16.74 3.70 -25.37
CA GLY A 580 -17.02 3.91 -26.79
C GLY A 580 -18.16 3.06 -27.37
N LEU A 581 -18.32 1.80 -26.93
CA LEU A 581 -19.47 0.96 -27.31
C LEU A 581 -20.79 1.55 -26.80
N LYS A 582 -20.81 2.00 -25.54
CA LYS A 582 -22.00 2.57 -24.89
C LYS A 582 -22.42 3.90 -25.50
N LEU A 583 -21.46 4.71 -25.94
CA LEU A 583 -21.71 5.97 -26.65
C LEU A 583 -22.23 5.77 -28.09
N GLN A 584 -22.25 4.53 -28.59
CA GLN A 584 -22.72 4.16 -29.93
C GLN A 584 -23.90 3.17 -29.89
N ASP A 585 -24.58 3.08 -28.73
CA ASP A 585 -25.69 2.15 -28.46
C ASP A 585 -25.37 0.68 -28.85
N GLN A 586 -24.11 0.25 -28.69
CA GLN A 586 -23.66 -1.11 -28.95
C GLN A 586 -23.54 -1.93 -27.66
N ASP A 587 -23.79 -3.24 -27.79
CA ASP A 587 -23.74 -4.18 -26.67
C ASP A 587 -22.33 -4.38 -26.09
N ASP A 588 -22.24 -4.35 -24.76
CA ASP A 588 -20.99 -4.62 -23.99
C ASP A 588 -20.38 -6.00 -24.30
N TYR A 589 -21.19 -6.97 -24.73
CA TYR A 589 -20.76 -8.33 -25.06
C TYR A 589 -20.33 -8.53 -26.52
N LEU A 590 -20.28 -7.46 -27.34
CA LEU A 590 -19.86 -7.54 -28.74
C LEU A 590 -18.40 -8.04 -28.89
N SER A 591 -18.23 -9.15 -29.63
CA SER A 591 -16.95 -9.85 -29.79
C SER A 591 -16.09 -9.40 -30.97
N GLY A 592 -16.61 -8.52 -31.85
CA GLY A 592 -15.91 -8.01 -33.03
C GLY A 592 -16.29 -8.74 -34.33
N PRO A 593 -15.44 -8.72 -35.37
CA PRO A 593 -14.06 -8.25 -35.37
C PRO A 593 -13.95 -6.72 -35.27
N PHE A 594 -13.05 -6.23 -34.42
CA PHE A 594 -12.70 -4.81 -34.32
C PHE A 594 -11.53 -4.50 -35.26
N THR A 595 -11.58 -3.41 -36.02
CA THR A 595 -10.46 -2.93 -36.83
C THR A 595 -9.75 -1.77 -36.13
N VAL A 596 -8.49 -1.99 -35.77
CA VAL A 596 -7.59 -1.05 -35.09
C VAL A 596 -6.67 -0.42 -36.13
N VAL A 597 -6.70 0.90 -36.28
CA VAL A 597 -5.80 1.61 -37.20
C VAL A 597 -4.66 2.23 -36.42
N VAL A 598 -3.43 1.89 -36.79
CA VAL A 598 -2.20 2.22 -36.08
C VAL A 598 -1.35 3.16 -36.94
N LYS A 599 -1.08 4.38 -36.46
CA LYS A 599 -0.05 5.25 -37.02
C LYS A 599 1.32 4.77 -36.54
N GLU A 600 2.23 4.52 -37.47
CA GLU A 600 3.62 4.19 -37.19
C GLU A 600 4.52 5.40 -37.48
N SER A 601 5.55 5.58 -36.65
CA SER A 601 6.46 6.72 -36.74
C SER A 601 7.89 6.32 -36.37
N CYS A 602 8.86 6.73 -37.19
CA CYS A 602 10.28 6.55 -36.90
C CYS A 602 11.03 7.86 -37.18
N ASP A 603 11.98 8.21 -36.32
CA ASP A 603 12.70 9.48 -36.39
C ASP A 603 14.10 9.40 -35.75
N GLY A 604 15.02 10.22 -36.26
CA GLY A 604 16.44 10.26 -35.89
C GLY A 604 16.81 11.48 -35.04
N MET A 605 17.55 11.24 -33.96
CA MET A 605 17.91 12.23 -32.96
C MET A 605 19.42 12.49 -32.96
N GLY A 606 19.84 13.65 -33.46
CA GLY A 606 21.20 14.17 -33.24
C GLY A 606 21.46 14.62 -31.79
N ASP A 607 22.71 14.91 -31.45
CA ASP A 607 23.14 15.47 -30.15
C ASP A 607 22.74 14.61 -28.94
N VAL A 608 22.86 13.28 -29.05
CA VAL A 608 22.56 12.30 -28.00
C VAL A 608 23.86 11.75 -27.43
N SER A 609 24.54 12.57 -26.61
CA SER A 609 25.92 12.32 -26.18
C SER A 609 26.19 10.90 -25.64
N GLU A 610 27.36 10.35 -25.94
CA GLU A 610 27.80 9.07 -25.36
C GLU A 610 27.92 9.18 -23.82
N LYS A 611 27.89 8.04 -23.11
CA LYS A 611 28.21 7.95 -21.68
C LYS A 611 29.44 7.08 -21.48
N HIS A 612 30.39 7.54 -20.67
CA HIS A 612 31.51 6.71 -20.21
C HIS A 612 31.01 5.46 -19.47
N GLY A 613 31.71 4.34 -19.65
CA GLY A 613 31.41 3.05 -19.04
C GLY A 613 31.74 1.90 -20.00
N SER A 614 31.55 0.66 -19.53
CA SER A 614 31.67 -0.54 -20.37
C SER A 614 30.51 -0.66 -21.36
N GLY A 615 30.81 -1.26 -22.51
CA GLY A 615 29.92 -1.41 -23.66
C GLY A 615 30.65 -1.09 -24.97
N PRO A 616 30.07 -1.39 -26.14
CA PRO A 616 30.63 -0.99 -27.43
C PRO A 616 30.73 0.53 -27.53
N THR A 617 31.57 1.03 -28.45
CA THR A 617 31.46 2.40 -28.96
C THR A 617 30.05 2.62 -29.50
N VAL A 618 29.45 3.78 -29.24
CA VAL A 618 28.12 4.10 -29.78
C VAL A 618 28.09 5.52 -30.36
N PRO A 619 27.39 5.75 -31.48
CA PRO A 619 27.28 7.08 -32.07
C PRO A 619 26.53 8.04 -31.13
N GLU A 620 26.83 9.33 -31.20
CA GLU A 620 26.09 10.38 -30.45
C GLU A 620 24.72 10.72 -31.08
N LYS A 621 24.06 9.69 -31.60
CA LYS A 621 22.75 9.70 -32.25
C LYS A 621 21.87 8.61 -31.66
N ALA A 622 20.55 8.78 -31.77
CA ALA A 622 19.59 7.74 -31.46
C ALA A 622 18.47 7.69 -32.50
N VAL A 623 17.91 6.52 -32.74
CA VAL A 623 16.69 6.35 -33.55
C VAL A 623 15.59 5.80 -32.66
N ARG A 624 14.36 6.29 -32.83
CA ARG A 624 13.19 5.81 -32.09
C ARG A 624 12.04 5.47 -33.03
N PHE A 625 11.63 4.20 -32.99
CA PHE A 625 10.42 3.68 -33.60
C PHE A 625 9.29 3.66 -32.57
N SER A 626 8.12 4.19 -32.92
CA SER A 626 6.95 4.35 -32.04
C SER A 626 5.66 4.15 -32.83
N PHE A 627 4.54 3.94 -32.12
CA PHE A 627 3.21 3.85 -32.72
C PHE A 627 2.14 4.57 -31.90
N THR A 628 1.02 4.89 -32.54
CA THR A 628 -0.18 5.47 -31.93
C THR A 628 -1.42 4.74 -32.46
N ILE A 629 -2.30 4.28 -31.58
CA ILE A 629 -3.62 3.80 -31.99
C ILE A 629 -4.46 5.03 -32.33
N MET A 630 -4.83 5.17 -33.61
CA MET A 630 -5.51 6.36 -34.14
C MET A 630 -7.01 6.25 -33.96
N PHE A 631 -7.60 5.12 -34.33
CA PHE A 631 -9.01 4.80 -34.07
C PHE A 631 -9.23 3.29 -34.03
N ILE A 632 -10.33 2.89 -33.37
CA ILE A 632 -10.82 1.52 -33.30
C ILE A 632 -12.26 1.55 -33.82
N SER A 633 -12.59 0.65 -34.73
CA SER A 633 -13.88 0.59 -35.42
C SER A 633 -14.47 -0.82 -35.47
N VAL A 634 -15.78 -0.90 -35.72
CA VAL A 634 -16.56 -2.13 -35.84
C VAL A 634 -17.28 -2.12 -37.20
N PRO A 635 -17.33 -3.23 -37.95
CA PRO A 635 -18.11 -3.31 -39.18
C PRO A 635 -19.61 -3.20 -38.88
N ASN A 636 -20.29 -2.29 -39.57
CA ASN A 636 -21.74 -2.11 -39.53
C ASN A 636 -22.26 -2.05 -41.00
N ASN A 637 -23.56 -2.24 -41.21
CA ASN A 637 -24.16 -2.50 -42.52
C ASN A 637 -24.03 -1.34 -43.54
N ASN A 638 -23.71 -0.12 -43.08
CA ASN A 638 -23.53 1.06 -43.94
C ASN A 638 -22.07 1.51 -44.00
N GLU A 639 -21.50 1.90 -42.84
CA GLU A 639 -20.12 2.38 -42.69
C GLU A 639 -19.48 1.80 -41.43
N PRO A 640 -18.14 1.63 -41.36
CA PRO A 640 -17.45 1.16 -40.17
C PRO A 640 -17.59 2.16 -39.01
N LEU A 641 -18.29 1.74 -37.96
CA LEU A 641 -18.65 2.56 -36.81
C LEU A 641 -17.43 2.73 -35.89
N LYS A 642 -17.03 3.97 -35.60
CA LYS A 642 -15.89 4.27 -34.73
C LYS A 642 -16.28 4.16 -33.25
N ILE A 643 -15.58 3.27 -32.54
CA ILE A 643 -15.70 3.07 -31.08
C ILE A 643 -14.76 4.01 -30.32
N PHE A 644 -13.53 4.16 -30.82
CA PHE A 644 -12.52 5.07 -30.26
C PHE A 644 -11.88 5.88 -31.39
N GLU A 645 -11.57 7.14 -31.13
CA GLU A 645 -10.78 8.01 -32.01
C GLU A 645 -9.86 8.90 -31.14
N GLU A 646 -8.57 8.95 -31.44
CA GLU A 646 -7.59 9.69 -30.66
C GLU A 646 -7.76 11.19 -30.87
N THR A 647 -8.30 11.87 -29.85
CA THR A 647 -8.56 13.32 -29.84
C THR A 647 -7.30 14.19 -30.04
N LYS A 648 -6.10 13.68 -29.74
CA LYS A 648 -4.83 14.44 -29.84
C LYS A 648 -3.72 13.59 -30.45
N PRO A 649 -3.80 13.23 -31.75
CA PRO A 649 -2.92 12.23 -32.39
C PRO A 649 -1.47 12.70 -32.60
N ASN A 650 -1.18 13.95 -32.24
CA ASN A 650 0.16 14.56 -32.28
C ASN A 650 0.68 14.92 -30.87
N SER A 651 0.08 14.41 -29.79
CA SER A 651 0.65 14.55 -28.44
C SER A 651 1.60 13.42 -28.09
N GLU A 652 2.67 13.78 -27.40
CA GLU A 652 3.61 12.87 -26.73
C GLU A 652 2.93 11.90 -25.75
N LEU A 653 1.70 12.19 -25.31
CA LEU A 653 0.90 11.34 -24.42
C LEU A 653 0.35 10.08 -25.11
N CYS A 654 0.29 10.04 -26.45
CA CYS A 654 -0.26 8.92 -27.23
C CYS A 654 0.77 8.21 -28.13
N CYS A 655 2.00 8.73 -28.23
CA CYS A 655 3.07 8.15 -29.06
C CYS A 655 3.83 7.05 -28.29
N LYS A 656 3.28 5.84 -28.26
CA LYS A 656 3.84 4.70 -27.51
C LYS A 656 5.18 4.25 -28.11
N PRO A 657 6.30 4.27 -27.35
CA PRO A 657 7.61 3.88 -27.86
C PRO A 657 7.72 2.36 -28.00
N LEU A 658 8.20 1.87 -29.15
CA LEU A 658 8.33 0.44 -29.42
C LEU A 658 9.80 -0.02 -29.41
N CYS A 659 10.70 0.76 -30.02
CA CYS A 659 12.14 0.49 -30.03
C CYS A 659 12.96 1.78 -29.88
N LEU A 660 13.99 1.72 -29.04
CA LEU A 660 15.00 2.75 -28.86
C LEU A 660 16.38 2.16 -29.19
N MET A 661 17.14 2.82 -30.05
CA MET A 661 18.52 2.43 -30.38
C MET A 661 19.46 3.63 -30.39
N LEU A 662 20.72 3.42 -29.99
CA LEU A 662 21.82 4.36 -30.19
C LEU A 662 22.48 4.04 -31.54
N ALA A 663 21.99 4.65 -32.61
CA ALA A 663 22.40 4.40 -34.00
C ALA A 663 22.30 5.71 -34.81
N ASP A 664 22.95 5.74 -35.97
CA ASP A 664 22.68 6.74 -37.00
C ASP A 664 21.50 6.28 -37.87
N GLU A 665 20.55 7.16 -38.17
CA GLU A 665 19.51 6.92 -39.19
C GLU A 665 20.09 6.75 -40.61
N SER A 666 21.37 7.09 -40.79
CA SER A 666 22.12 7.05 -42.05
C SER A 666 23.08 5.85 -42.13
N ASP A 667 23.08 4.98 -41.12
CA ASP A 667 23.77 3.69 -41.10
C ASP A 667 22.72 2.62 -41.43
N HIS A 668 22.67 2.25 -42.72
CA HIS A 668 21.60 1.43 -43.27
C HIS A 668 21.70 -0.02 -42.76
N GLU A 669 22.91 -0.52 -42.61
CA GLU A 669 23.25 -1.83 -42.05
C GLU A 669 22.74 -1.97 -40.62
N THR A 670 23.06 -1.02 -39.73
CA THR A 670 22.55 -1.03 -38.34
C THR A 670 21.03 -0.82 -38.31
N LEU A 671 20.51 0.14 -39.08
CA LEU A 671 19.07 0.47 -39.08
C LEU A 671 18.22 -0.73 -39.52
N THR A 672 18.60 -1.39 -40.62
CA THR A 672 17.91 -2.59 -41.11
C THR A 672 18.04 -3.76 -40.13
N ALA A 673 19.21 -4.00 -39.55
CA ALA A 673 19.43 -5.10 -38.61
C ALA A 673 18.55 -4.99 -37.35
N ILE A 674 18.34 -3.78 -36.83
CA ILE A 674 17.51 -3.56 -35.63
C ILE A 674 16.01 -3.45 -35.94
N LEU A 675 15.61 -2.89 -37.09
CA LEU A 675 14.19 -2.73 -37.43
C LEU A 675 13.56 -3.94 -38.14
N SER A 676 14.32 -4.73 -38.91
CA SER A 676 13.76 -5.88 -39.66
C SER A 676 12.96 -6.88 -38.80
N PRO A 677 13.33 -7.18 -37.53
CA PRO A 677 12.49 -8.00 -36.65
C PRO A 677 11.11 -7.40 -36.38
N LEU A 678 10.99 -6.07 -36.25
CA LEU A 678 9.70 -5.40 -36.05
C LEU A 678 8.86 -5.41 -37.34
N ILE A 679 9.49 -5.30 -38.50
CA ILE A 679 8.80 -5.41 -39.79
C ILE A 679 8.31 -6.86 -40.02
N ALA A 680 9.11 -7.86 -39.68
CA ALA A 680 8.69 -9.26 -39.73
C ALA A 680 7.50 -9.55 -38.79
N GLU A 681 7.51 -8.98 -37.57
CA GLU A 681 6.39 -9.04 -36.64
C GLU A 681 5.13 -8.33 -37.22
N ARG A 682 5.29 -7.13 -37.80
CA ARG A 682 4.23 -6.34 -38.46
C ARG A 682 3.56 -7.09 -39.63
N GLU A 683 4.36 -7.61 -40.57
CA GLU A 683 3.83 -8.30 -41.76
C GLU A 683 3.12 -9.60 -41.40
N ALA A 684 3.57 -10.32 -40.35
CA ALA A 684 2.82 -11.46 -39.82
C ALA A 684 1.43 -11.03 -39.30
N MET A 685 1.38 -9.97 -38.48
CA MET A 685 0.14 -9.49 -37.85
C MET A 685 -0.92 -9.02 -38.85
N LYS A 686 -0.55 -8.44 -40.00
CA LYS A 686 -1.49 -8.07 -41.07
C LYS A 686 -2.39 -9.22 -41.54
N THR A 687 -1.90 -10.45 -41.45
CA THR A 687 -2.57 -11.65 -41.99
C THR A 687 -3.34 -12.46 -40.96
N SER A 688 -3.50 -11.93 -39.73
CA SER A 688 -4.08 -12.64 -38.59
C SER A 688 -5.06 -11.80 -37.79
N GLU A 689 -5.96 -12.48 -37.08
CA GLU A 689 -6.79 -11.90 -36.02
C GLU A 689 -6.12 -12.11 -34.65
N LEU A 690 -6.17 -11.10 -33.78
CA LEU A 690 -5.76 -11.17 -32.38
C LEU A 690 -6.98 -11.45 -31.52
N MET A 691 -6.95 -12.55 -30.76
CA MET A 691 -7.94 -12.87 -29.73
C MET A 691 -7.45 -12.33 -28.38
N LEU A 692 -8.19 -11.38 -27.80
CA LEU A 692 -7.87 -10.72 -26.54
C LEU A 692 -9.11 -10.57 -25.67
N GLU A 693 -9.00 -10.91 -24.39
CA GLU A 693 -10.07 -10.72 -23.41
C GLU A 693 -10.21 -9.24 -23.02
N ILE A 694 -11.39 -8.66 -23.18
CA ILE A 694 -11.74 -7.29 -22.77
C ILE A 694 -13.14 -7.30 -22.15
N GLY A 695 -13.30 -6.71 -20.96
CA GLY A 695 -14.54 -6.72 -20.18
C GLY A 695 -14.95 -8.11 -19.66
N GLY A 696 -14.06 -9.09 -19.69
CA GLY A 696 -14.38 -10.51 -19.43
C GLY A 696 -14.88 -11.28 -20.66
N ILE A 697 -14.90 -10.66 -21.84
CA ILE A 697 -15.31 -11.27 -23.12
C ILE A 697 -14.09 -11.42 -24.02
N LEU A 698 -13.92 -12.58 -24.67
CA LEU A 698 -12.90 -12.78 -25.70
C LEU A 698 -13.33 -12.09 -27.00
N ARG A 699 -12.53 -11.12 -27.47
CA ARG A 699 -12.81 -10.31 -28.66
C ARG A 699 -11.73 -10.49 -29.74
N SER A 700 -12.11 -10.36 -31.02
CA SER A 700 -11.20 -10.39 -32.17
C SER A 700 -10.80 -8.98 -32.62
N PHE A 701 -9.51 -8.77 -32.90
CA PHE A 701 -8.94 -7.53 -33.42
C PHE A 701 -8.14 -7.76 -34.70
N LYS A 702 -8.27 -6.85 -35.67
CA LYS A 702 -7.49 -6.71 -36.91
C LYS A 702 -6.72 -5.40 -36.89
N PHE A 703 -5.56 -5.36 -37.55
CA PHE A 703 -4.68 -4.19 -37.53
C PHE A 703 -4.41 -3.66 -38.95
N ASP A 704 -4.62 -2.36 -39.14
CA ASP A 704 -4.19 -1.59 -40.30
C ASP A 704 -3.00 -0.70 -39.88
N PHE A 705 -1.82 -0.96 -40.45
CA PHE A 705 -0.55 -0.33 -40.06
C PHE A 705 -0.17 0.77 -41.07
N ARG A 706 -0.34 2.04 -40.68
CA ARG A 706 -0.09 3.20 -41.55
C ARG A 706 1.22 3.88 -41.18
N GLY A 707 2.25 3.59 -41.96
CA GLY A 707 3.57 4.22 -41.84
C GLY A 707 3.58 5.64 -42.41
N THR A 708 3.12 6.63 -41.64
CA THR A 708 3.03 8.05 -42.05
C THR A 708 3.98 8.98 -41.29
N GLY A 709 4.36 8.63 -40.06
CA GLY A 709 5.18 9.48 -39.19
C GLY A 709 6.68 9.42 -39.46
N TYR A 710 7.06 9.57 -40.73
CA TYR A 710 8.43 9.54 -41.24
C TYR A 710 8.73 10.87 -41.96
N ASP A 711 9.92 11.43 -41.77
CA ASP A 711 10.37 12.59 -42.56
C ASP A 711 10.72 12.17 -44.01
N GLU A 712 10.90 13.14 -44.92
CA GLU A 712 11.27 12.80 -46.32
C GLU A 712 12.65 12.13 -46.43
N LYS A 713 13.62 12.43 -45.56
CA LYS A 713 14.93 11.77 -45.60
C LYS A 713 14.79 10.29 -45.30
N LEU A 714 14.21 9.93 -44.15
CA LEU A 714 14.04 8.56 -43.72
C LEU A 714 13.10 7.78 -44.64
N MET A 715 12.01 8.41 -45.11
CA MET A 715 11.10 7.81 -46.11
C MET A 715 11.87 7.40 -47.39
N ARG A 716 12.75 8.26 -47.90
CA ARG A 716 13.56 7.93 -49.09
C ARG A 716 14.52 6.77 -48.83
N GLU A 717 15.18 6.78 -47.67
CA GLU A 717 16.13 5.74 -47.25
C GLU A 717 15.47 4.35 -47.15
N VAL A 718 14.30 4.24 -46.50
CA VAL A 718 13.65 2.94 -46.25
C VAL A 718 12.83 2.39 -47.43
N GLU A 719 12.45 3.25 -48.39
CA GLU A 719 11.82 2.91 -49.67
C GLU A 719 12.82 2.81 -50.84
N GLY A 720 14.13 2.84 -50.56
CA GLY A 720 15.17 2.62 -51.58
C GLY A 720 15.28 3.71 -52.66
N LEU A 721 14.76 4.91 -52.38
CA LEU A 721 14.76 6.06 -53.27
C LEU A 721 16.06 6.85 -53.14
N GLU A 722 16.51 7.47 -54.24
CA GLU A 722 17.59 8.48 -54.15
C GLU A 722 17.27 9.60 -53.13
N ALA A 723 18.30 10.09 -52.43
CA ALA A 723 18.20 11.17 -51.43
C ALA A 723 17.57 12.47 -51.98
N SER A 724 17.07 13.33 -51.09
CA SER A 724 16.22 14.50 -51.42
C SER A 724 16.82 15.55 -52.38
N GLY A 725 18.14 15.48 -52.63
CA GLY A 725 18.84 16.26 -53.66
C GLY A 725 18.61 15.78 -55.10
N SER A 726 17.99 14.60 -55.29
CA SER A 726 17.74 13.95 -56.59
C SER A 726 17.01 14.84 -57.61
N VAL A 727 17.13 14.45 -58.87
CA VAL A 727 16.25 14.92 -59.96
C VAL A 727 14.81 14.47 -59.72
N TYR A 728 14.55 13.29 -59.12
CA TYR A 728 13.20 12.82 -58.78
C TYR A 728 12.76 13.38 -57.42
N ILE A 729 12.04 14.50 -57.46
CA ILE A 729 11.79 15.33 -56.26
C ILE A 729 10.67 14.81 -55.36
N CYS A 730 9.80 13.96 -55.87
CA CYS A 730 8.67 13.45 -55.12
C CYS A 730 8.96 12.05 -54.56
N THR A 731 8.30 11.71 -53.47
CA THR A 731 8.21 10.34 -52.94
C THR A 731 6.90 9.66 -53.34
N LEU A 732 5.96 10.42 -53.92
CA LEU A 732 4.60 9.99 -54.26
C LEU A 732 4.42 9.73 -55.75
N CYS A 733 5.15 10.46 -56.60
CA CYS A 733 5.06 10.37 -58.06
C CYS A 733 6.45 10.46 -58.70
N ASP A 734 6.49 10.25 -60.02
CA ASP A 734 7.73 10.11 -60.79
C ASP A 734 8.27 11.40 -61.44
N ALA A 735 7.64 12.55 -61.16
CA ALA A 735 8.01 13.82 -61.74
C ALA A 735 9.45 14.26 -61.40
N THR A 736 10.20 14.67 -62.42
CA THR A 736 11.50 15.30 -62.24
C THR A 736 11.37 16.74 -61.75
N ARG A 737 12.46 17.28 -61.17
CA ARG A 737 12.58 18.67 -60.69
C ARG A 737 12.29 19.72 -61.77
N PHE A 738 12.47 19.36 -63.04
CA PHE A 738 12.24 20.22 -64.19
C PHE A 738 10.77 20.17 -64.62
N GLU A 739 10.21 18.97 -64.86
CA GLU A 739 8.78 18.79 -65.21
C GLU A 739 7.87 19.41 -64.14
N ALA A 740 8.14 19.11 -62.87
CA ALA A 740 7.41 19.65 -61.72
C ALA A 740 7.58 21.18 -61.50
N SER A 741 8.45 21.83 -62.28
CA SER A 741 8.60 23.30 -62.32
C SER A 741 7.92 23.95 -63.53
N GLN A 742 7.51 23.16 -64.52
CA GLN A 742 6.71 23.60 -65.67
C GLN A 742 5.22 23.34 -65.40
N ASN A 743 4.90 22.13 -64.96
CA ASN A 743 3.62 21.75 -64.41
C ASN A 743 3.78 21.62 -62.89
N LEU A 744 3.22 22.53 -62.10
CA LEU A 744 3.39 22.51 -60.64
C LEU A 744 2.30 21.70 -59.91
N VAL A 745 1.13 21.52 -60.54
CA VAL A 745 -0.10 21.06 -59.87
C VAL A 745 -0.59 19.71 -60.40
N PHE A 746 -0.63 19.50 -61.71
CA PHE A 746 -1.33 18.36 -62.31
C PHE A 746 -0.47 17.08 -62.29
N HIS A 747 -0.45 16.40 -61.14
CA HIS A 747 0.12 15.07 -60.95
C HIS A 747 -0.86 14.23 -60.14
N SER A 748 -0.67 12.91 -60.14
CA SER A 748 -1.30 11.99 -59.19
C SER A 748 -0.25 11.19 -58.43
N ILE A 749 -0.64 10.50 -57.37
CA ILE A 749 0.22 9.50 -56.73
C ILE A 749 0.36 8.31 -57.68
N THR A 750 1.59 7.83 -57.87
CA THR A 750 1.91 6.62 -58.65
C THR A 750 2.63 5.57 -57.81
N ARG A 751 3.53 6.01 -56.93
CA ARG A 751 4.46 5.14 -56.20
C ARG A 751 3.78 4.38 -55.08
N SER A 752 4.12 3.09 -54.99
CA SER A 752 3.81 2.24 -53.84
C SER A 752 5.02 1.38 -53.46
N HIS A 753 5.08 0.90 -52.22
CA HIS A 753 6.11 -0.03 -51.77
C HIS A 753 6.24 -1.27 -52.67
N SER A 754 5.10 -1.82 -53.11
CA SER A 754 5.06 -2.98 -54.03
C SER A 754 5.68 -2.69 -55.40
N GLU A 755 5.55 -1.45 -55.88
CA GLU A 755 6.14 -0.99 -57.13
C GLU A 755 7.63 -0.69 -56.96
N ASN A 756 8.03 -0.05 -55.86
CA ASN A 756 9.44 0.20 -55.52
C ASN A 756 10.23 -1.12 -55.49
N LEU A 757 9.65 -2.21 -54.95
CA LEU A 757 10.27 -3.54 -54.97
C LEU A 757 10.46 -4.09 -56.40
N GLN A 758 9.48 -3.92 -57.29
CA GLN A 758 9.58 -4.34 -58.70
C GLN A 758 10.61 -3.50 -59.48
N ARG A 759 10.64 -2.19 -59.23
CA ARG A 759 11.62 -1.25 -59.78
C ARG A 759 13.03 -1.58 -59.31
N TYR A 760 13.22 -1.94 -58.04
CA TYR A 760 14.51 -2.40 -57.52
C TYR A 760 15.00 -3.70 -58.18
N GLU A 761 14.15 -4.72 -58.31
CA GLU A 761 14.58 -5.96 -58.98
C GLU A 761 14.83 -5.73 -60.49
N THR A 762 14.15 -4.77 -61.12
CA THR A 762 14.46 -4.30 -62.49
C THR A 762 15.83 -3.63 -62.56
N TRP A 763 16.14 -2.71 -61.62
CA TRP A 763 17.46 -2.07 -61.47
C TRP A 763 18.57 -3.10 -61.26
N ARG A 764 18.37 -4.07 -60.35
CA ARG A 764 19.35 -5.08 -59.98
C ARG A 764 19.61 -6.11 -61.08
N SER A 765 18.60 -6.44 -61.90
CA SER A 765 18.73 -7.45 -62.97
C SER A 765 19.06 -6.86 -64.35
N ASN A 766 18.77 -5.57 -64.59
CA ASN A 766 18.88 -4.89 -65.89
C ASN A 766 18.42 -5.76 -67.09
N PRO A 767 17.12 -6.15 -67.13
CA PRO A 767 16.60 -7.12 -68.10
C PRO A 767 16.55 -6.59 -69.55
N HIS A 768 16.87 -5.30 -69.75
CA HIS A 768 16.91 -4.65 -71.06
C HIS A 768 18.34 -4.31 -71.51
N HIS A 769 19.36 -4.61 -70.70
CA HIS A 769 20.77 -4.26 -70.94
C HIS A 769 21.02 -2.77 -71.22
N GLU A 770 20.24 -1.90 -70.56
CA GLU A 770 20.31 -0.44 -70.68
C GLU A 770 21.56 0.14 -70.01
N SER A 771 22.00 1.33 -70.45
CA SER A 771 23.03 2.07 -69.73
C SER A 771 22.52 2.55 -68.38
N VAL A 772 23.42 2.88 -67.46
CA VAL A 772 23.07 3.32 -66.09
C VAL A 772 22.11 4.53 -66.07
N ASN A 773 22.18 5.42 -67.06
CA ASN A 773 21.30 6.59 -67.13
C ASN A 773 19.89 6.24 -67.62
N GLU A 774 19.79 5.37 -68.63
CA GLU A 774 18.51 4.89 -69.18
C GLU A 774 17.80 4.00 -68.17
N LEU A 775 18.52 3.06 -67.55
CA LEU A 775 18.00 2.19 -66.50
C LEU A 775 17.53 3.00 -65.29
N ARG A 776 18.31 4.01 -64.86
CA ARG A 776 17.94 4.93 -63.78
C ARG A 776 16.64 5.69 -64.07
N ASP A 777 16.40 6.07 -65.33
CA ASP A 777 15.14 6.68 -65.70
C ASP A 777 13.99 5.67 -65.80
N ARG A 778 14.22 4.47 -66.33
CA ARG A 778 13.23 3.38 -66.32
C ARG A 778 12.69 3.10 -64.92
N VAL A 779 13.57 3.07 -63.91
CA VAL A 779 13.20 2.84 -62.50
C VAL A 779 12.90 4.12 -61.71
N LYS A 780 12.95 5.29 -62.37
CA LYS A 780 12.66 6.64 -61.82
C LYS A 780 13.40 6.92 -60.49
N GLY A 781 14.66 6.49 -60.40
CA GLY A 781 15.51 6.72 -59.22
C GLY A 781 15.26 5.79 -58.01
N VAL A 782 14.65 4.62 -58.20
CA VAL A 782 14.68 3.52 -57.23
C VAL A 782 15.96 2.70 -57.47
N SER A 783 16.94 2.80 -56.58
CA SER A 783 18.28 2.18 -56.76
C SER A 783 18.75 1.32 -55.59
N ALA A 784 18.06 1.36 -54.45
CA ALA A 784 18.26 0.47 -53.31
C ALA A 784 16.96 -0.32 -53.03
N LYS A 785 17.03 -1.35 -52.17
CA LYS A 785 15.88 -2.23 -51.91
C LYS A 785 14.99 -1.64 -50.81
N PRO A 786 13.68 -1.45 -51.04
CA PRO A 786 12.75 -1.11 -49.96
C PRO A 786 12.72 -2.19 -48.89
N PHE A 787 12.64 -1.79 -47.61
CA PHE A 787 12.51 -2.75 -46.50
C PHE A 787 11.45 -2.38 -45.45
N ILE A 788 10.95 -1.14 -45.45
CA ILE A 788 9.77 -0.74 -44.69
C ILE A 788 8.72 -0.27 -45.69
N GLU A 789 7.49 -0.80 -45.58
CA GLU A 789 6.34 -0.29 -46.29
C GLU A 789 5.84 1.00 -45.63
N THR A 790 5.99 2.12 -46.33
CA THR A 790 5.43 3.41 -45.92
C THR A 790 4.13 3.71 -46.67
N LEU A 791 3.24 4.50 -46.06
CA LEU A 791 2.06 4.99 -46.76
C LEU A 791 2.42 6.26 -47.54
N PRO A 792 2.20 6.34 -48.87
CA PRO A 792 2.57 7.50 -49.67
C PRO A 792 1.72 8.72 -49.28
N SER A 793 2.26 9.52 -48.36
CA SER A 793 1.61 10.68 -47.73
C SER A 793 2.63 11.81 -47.47
N ILE A 794 2.22 12.89 -46.78
CA ILE A 794 3.05 14.06 -46.49
C ILE A 794 3.12 14.27 -44.97
N ASP A 795 4.32 14.38 -44.40
CA ASP A 795 4.43 14.88 -43.02
C ASP A 795 4.09 16.38 -42.94
N ALA A 796 3.01 16.70 -42.24
CA ALA A 796 2.53 18.07 -42.06
C ALA A 796 3.54 18.98 -41.34
N LEU A 797 4.39 18.43 -40.47
CA LEU A 797 5.36 19.21 -39.69
C LEU A 797 6.58 19.60 -40.55
N HIS A 798 7.23 18.64 -41.21
CA HIS A 798 8.31 18.95 -42.14
C HIS A 798 7.83 19.74 -43.37
N CYS A 799 6.57 19.57 -43.79
CA CYS A 799 5.94 20.44 -44.80
C CYS A 799 5.89 21.91 -44.32
N ASP A 800 5.38 22.18 -43.12
CA ASP A 800 5.37 23.53 -42.53
C ASP A 800 6.77 24.13 -42.41
N ILE A 801 7.76 23.35 -41.97
CA ILE A 801 9.15 23.78 -41.78
C ILE A 801 9.82 24.07 -43.13
N GLY A 802 9.64 23.19 -44.12
CA GLY A 802 10.20 23.34 -45.47
C GLY A 802 9.61 24.53 -46.21
N ASN A 803 8.28 24.67 -46.17
CA ASN A 803 7.59 25.80 -46.79
C ASN A 803 7.97 27.13 -46.12
N ALA A 804 8.04 27.19 -44.79
CA ALA A 804 8.47 28.39 -44.08
C ALA A 804 9.94 28.76 -44.34
N ALA A 805 10.83 27.78 -44.49
CA ALA A 805 12.22 28.02 -44.89
C ALA A 805 12.31 28.59 -46.32
N GLU A 806 11.44 28.15 -47.23
CA GLU A 806 11.39 28.67 -48.59
C GLU A 806 10.79 30.09 -48.65
N PHE A 807 9.71 30.38 -47.93
CA PHE A 807 9.19 31.74 -47.77
C PHE A 807 10.20 32.70 -47.12
N TYR A 808 10.90 32.27 -46.06
CA TYR A 808 12.02 33.03 -45.49
C TYR A 808 13.08 33.34 -46.54
N ARG A 809 13.37 32.40 -47.45
CA ARG A 809 14.29 32.63 -48.57
C ARG A 809 13.72 33.57 -49.64
N ILE A 810 12.42 33.54 -49.95
CA ILE A 810 11.78 34.54 -50.82
C ILE A 810 11.98 35.94 -50.21
N PHE A 811 11.65 36.13 -48.93
CA PHE A 811 11.79 37.44 -48.25
C PHE A 811 13.22 38.01 -48.36
N GLN A 812 14.26 37.17 -48.15
CA GLN A 812 15.65 37.58 -48.33
C GLN A 812 15.99 38.05 -49.75
N LEU A 813 15.34 37.50 -50.79
CA LEU A 813 15.64 37.80 -52.19
C LEU A 813 14.81 38.97 -52.75
N GLU A 814 13.61 39.20 -52.21
CA GLU A 814 12.81 40.41 -52.49
C GLU A 814 13.43 41.66 -51.85
N ILE A 815 13.92 41.56 -50.61
CA ILE A 815 14.70 42.64 -49.95
C ILE A 815 15.97 42.98 -50.74
N GLY A 816 16.55 42.01 -51.44
CA GLY A 816 17.71 42.19 -52.31
C GLY A 816 17.41 42.64 -53.74
N GLU A 817 16.13 42.71 -54.12
CA GLU A 817 15.67 42.88 -55.49
C GLU A 817 16.41 41.99 -56.50
N LEU A 818 16.59 40.69 -56.18
CA LEU A 818 17.34 39.75 -57.02
C LEU A 818 16.80 39.67 -58.47
N TYR A 819 15.50 39.93 -58.65
CA TYR A 819 14.84 40.00 -59.94
C TYR A 819 15.34 41.16 -60.86
N LYS A 820 16.02 42.17 -60.29
CA LYS A 820 16.78 43.19 -61.04
C LYS A 820 18.27 42.84 -61.12
N ASN A 821 18.82 42.31 -60.02
CA ASN A 821 20.26 42.12 -59.81
C ASN A 821 20.62 40.61 -59.67
N PRO A 822 20.57 39.80 -60.74
CA PRO A 822 20.74 38.35 -60.65
C PRO A 822 22.12 37.93 -60.11
N ASN A 823 23.18 38.69 -60.45
CA ASN A 823 24.58 38.36 -60.15
C ASN A 823 25.03 38.73 -58.73
N ALA A 824 24.11 38.93 -57.78
CA ALA A 824 24.43 39.35 -56.42
C ALA A 824 25.39 38.39 -55.67
N THR A 825 26.35 38.97 -54.97
CA THR A 825 27.42 38.28 -54.23
C THR A 825 26.91 37.52 -53.00
N LYS A 826 27.77 36.65 -52.43
CA LYS A 826 27.50 35.94 -51.17
C LYS A 826 27.38 36.93 -49.99
N GLU A 827 28.11 38.03 -50.07
CA GLU A 827 28.19 39.10 -49.07
C GLU A 827 26.93 39.99 -49.11
N GLU A 828 26.37 40.25 -50.29
CA GLU A 828 25.04 40.87 -50.44
C GLU A 828 23.94 39.98 -49.89
N LYS A 829 23.94 38.69 -50.24
CA LYS A 829 22.96 37.72 -49.73
C LYS A 829 23.03 37.57 -48.20
N LYS A 830 24.22 37.67 -47.59
CA LYS A 830 24.40 37.80 -46.13
C LYS A 830 23.86 39.12 -45.56
N ARG A 831 24.09 40.25 -46.24
CA ARG A 831 23.56 41.57 -45.83
C ARG A 831 22.03 41.58 -45.83
N TRP A 832 21.38 41.03 -46.86
CA TRP A 832 19.92 40.94 -46.94
C TRP A 832 19.34 40.06 -45.81
N GLN A 833 19.97 38.91 -45.54
CA GLN A 833 19.63 38.07 -44.39
C GLN A 833 19.74 38.85 -43.07
N ALA A 834 20.87 39.52 -42.81
CA ALA A 834 21.07 40.29 -41.59
C ALA A 834 20.06 41.43 -41.42
N THR A 835 19.62 42.07 -42.52
CA THR A 835 18.56 43.09 -42.51
C THR A 835 17.21 42.47 -42.14
N LEU A 836 16.81 41.37 -42.78
CA LEU A 836 15.58 40.63 -42.46
C LEU A 836 15.58 40.18 -40.99
N ASP A 837 16.65 39.54 -40.54
CA ASP A 837 16.82 39.03 -39.18
C ASP A 837 16.77 40.13 -38.11
N LYS A 838 17.31 41.32 -38.41
CA LYS A 838 17.23 42.49 -37.54
C LYS A 838 15.81 43.07 -37.50
N HIS A 839 15.08 43.04 -38.61
CA HIS A 839 13.73 43.58 -38.70
C HIS A 839 12.68 42.65 -38.09
N LEU A 840 12.73 41.34 -38.37
CA LEU A 840 11.86 40.33 -37.74
C LEU A 840 12.03 40.31 -36.22
N ARG A 841 13.26 40.52 -35.71
CA ARG A 841 13.50 40.72 -34.28
C ARG A 841 12.85 42.01 -33.73
N LYS A 842 12.83 43.09 -34.51
CA LYS A 842 12.27 44.39 -34.11
C LYS A 842 10.74 44.44 -34.12
N LYS A 843 10.10 43.81 -35.11
CA LYS A 843 8.63 43.82 -35.30
C LYS A 843 7.95 42.60 -34.69
N MET A 844 8.39 41.40 -35.10
CA MET A 844 7.73 40.14 -34.76
C MET A 844 8.29 39.49 -33.48
N ASN A 845 9.23 40.15 -32.80
CA ASN A 845 10.02 39.59 -31.68
C ASN A 845 10.76 38.27 -32.00
N LEU A 846 10.90 37.93 -33.29
CA LEU A 846 11.51 36.68 -33.73
C LEU A 846 13.03 36.75 -33.63
N LYS A 847 13.61 35.91 -32.77
CA LYS A 847 15.06 35.73 -32.67
C LYS A 847 15.55 34.88 -33.86
N PRO A 848 16.52 35.32 -34.65
CA PRO A 848 17.11 34.53 -35.73
C PRO A 848 17.63 33.17 -35.25
N ILE A 849 17.48 32.15 -36.09
CA ILE A 849 17.82 30.75 -35.81
C ILE A 849 18.65 30.16 -36.96
N MET A 850 19.53 29.21 -36.65
CA MET A 850 20.43 28.59 -37.64
C MET A 850 19.75 27.50 -38.48
N ARG A 851 18.75 26.82 -37.91
CA ARG A 851 17.87 25.87 -38.61
C ARG A 851 16.43 26.26 -38.33
N MET A 852 15.56 26.16 -39.33
CA MET A 852 14.11 26.39 -39.18
C MET A 852 13.51 25.34 -38.23
N ASN A 853 12.46 25.70 -37.49
CA ASN A 853 11.71 24.78 -36.62
C ASN A 853 10.22 25.15 -36.63
N GLY A 854 9.36 24.22 -36.19
CA GLY A 854 7.90 24.38 -36.22
C GLY A 854 7.41 25.66 -35.54
N ASN A 855 7.95 26.03 -34.38
CA ASN A 855 7.51 27.22 -33.64
C ASN A 855 7.87 28.53 -34.35
N PHE A 856 9.02 28.60 -35.04
CA PHE A 856 9.36 29.76 -35.87
C PHE A 856 8.56 29.76 -37.17
N ALA A 857 8.36 28.59 -37.80
CA ALA A 857 7.54 28.43 -39.00
C ALA A 857 6.09 28.91 -38.77
N ARG A 858 5.44 28.46 -37.68
CA ARG A 858 4.09 28.91 -37.28
C ARG A 858 3.99 30.44 -37.17
N LYS A 859 4.99 31.12 -36.62
CA LYS A 859 4.96 32.59 -36.43
C LYS A 859 5.33 33.36 -37.70
N LEU A 860 6.28 32.86 -38.50
CA LEU A 860 6.71 33.47 -39.75
C LEU A 860 5.63 33.38 -40.85
N MET A 861 4.84 32.31 -40.87
CA MET A 861 3.72 32.14 -41.82
C MET A 861 2.49 32.91 -41.32
N SER A 862 2.56 34.24 -41.37
CA SER A 862 1.50 35.15 -40.90
C SER A 862 1.43 36.41 -41.76
N LYS A 863 0.22 37.01 -41.87
CA LYS A 863 0.02 38.28 -42.60
C LYS A 863 0.85 39.42 -42.01
N GLU A 864 0.92 39.50 -40.68
CA GLU A 864 1.74 40.46 -39.94
C GLU A 864 3.23 40.39 -40.33
N THR A 865 3.79 39.18 -40.47
CA THR A 865 5.17 38.99 -40.92
C THR A 865 5.37 39.56 -42.33
N VAL A 866 4.41 39.35 -43.23
CA VAL A 866 4.52 39.88 -44.60
C VAL A 866 4.40 41.40 -44.62
N GLU A 867 3.53 42.03 -43.82
CA GLU A 867 3.51 43.49 -43.71
C GLU A 867 4.84 44.04 -43.16
N ALA A 868 5.44 43.41 -42.15
CA ALA A 868 6.75 43.77 -41.64
C ALA A 868 7.88 43.58 -42.69
N VAL A 869 7.80 42.56 -43.55
CA VAL A 869 8.74 42.39 -44.68
C VAL A 869 8.49 43.43 -45.78
N CYS A 870 7.23 43.82 -46.02
CA CYS A 870 6.85 44.85 -46.99
C CYS A 870 7.35 46.26 -46.62
N GLU A 871 7.69 46.52 -45.35
CA GLU A 871 8.44 47.74 -44.94
C GLU A 871 9.87 47.78 -45.49
N LEU A 872 10.45 46.64 -45.86
CA LEU A 872 11.82 46.52 -46.41
C LEU A 872 11.87 46.40 -47.94
N VAL A 873 10.76 46.07 -48.59
CA VAL A 873 10.68 45.88 -50.05
C VAL A 873 10.32 47.20 -50.72
N HIS A 874 11.10 47.67 -51.68
CA HIS A 874 10.89 49.00 -52.26
C HIS A 874 9.71 49.09 -53.25
N CYS A 875 9.48 48.04 -54.06
CA CYS A 875 8.48 48.08 -55.14
C CYS A 875 7.10 47.58 -54.68
N ASP A 876 6.06 48.41 -54.79
CA ASP A 876 4.70 48.07 -54.31
C ASP A 876 4.09 46.85 -55.02
N LYS A 877 4.34 46.69 -56.33
CA LYS A 877 3.93 45.50 -57.09
C LYS A 877 4.57 44.19 -56.58
N ARG A 878 5.67 44.27 -55.82
CA ARG A 878 6.27 43.12 -55.12
C ARG A 878 5.64 42.91 -53.74
N LYS A 879 5.26 43.98 -53.04
CA LYS A 879 4.49 43.91 -51.78
C LYS A 879 3.14 43.24 -52.01
N GLU A 880 2.43 43.63 -53.07
CA GLU A 880 1.18 42.99 -53.51
C GLU A 880 1.37 41.50 -53.77
N ALA A 881 2.34 41.11 -54.60
CA ALA A 881 2.63 39.70 -54.89
C ALA A 881 3.05 38.89 -53.66
N LEU A 882 3.73 39.49 -52.66
CA LEU A 882 4.06 38.82 -51.39
C LEU A 882 2.83 38.62 -50.50
N ARG A 883 1.93 39.61 -50.43
CA ARG A 883 0.66 39.51 -49.69
C ARG A 883 -0.24 38.45 -50.29
N GLU A 884 -0.38 38.45 -51.62
CA GLU A 884 -1.17 37.47 -52.38
C GLU A 884 -0.64 36.04 -52.18
N LEU A 885 0.69 35.84 -52.29
CA LEU A 885 1.34 34.54 -52.08
C LEU A 885 1.10 34.00 -50.65
N MET A 886 1.16 34.87 -49.64
CA MET A 886 0.90 34.47 -48.25
C MET A 886 -0.59 34.27 -47.96
N ASP A 887 -1.49 35.06 -48.56
CA ASP A 887 -2.93 34.88 -48.42
C ASP A 887 -3.40 33.54 -49.01
N LEU A 888 -2.90 33.18 -50.20
CA LEU A 888 -3.09 31.86 -50.80
C LEU A 888 -2.52 30.75 -49.92
N TYR A 889 -1.28 30.91 -49.41
CA TYR A 889 -0.68 29.94 -48.49
C TYR A 889 -1.54 29.74 -47.22
N LEU A 890 -2.06 30.82 -46.64
CA LEU A 890 -2.90 30.78 -45.44
C LEU A 890 -4.31 30.23 -45.69
N LYS A 891 -4.82 30.29 -46.92
CA LYS A 891 -6.06 29.60 -47.34
C LYS A 891 -5.85 28.10 -47.54
N MET A 892 -4.70 27.68 -48.06
CA MET A 892 -4.38 26.28 -48.30
C MET A 892 -3.94 25.55 -47.02
N LYS A 893 -3.14 26.21 -46.18
CA LYS A 893 -2.49 25.62 -44.99
C LYS A 893 -3.42 24.91 -43.99
N PRO A 894 -4.65 25.37 -43.69
CA PRO A 894 -5.57 24.65 -42.81
C PRO A 894 -5.85 23.22 -43.28
N VAL A 895 -5.92 22.99 -44.60
CA VAL A 895 -6.34 21.70 -45.16
C VAL A 895 -5.35 20.57 -44.84
N TRP A 896 -4.04 20.83 -44.85
CA TRP A 896 -3.03 19.81 -44.49
C TRP A 896 -2.64 19.78 -43.00
N ARG A 897 -3.10 20.73 -42.16
CA ARG A 897 -2.81 20.74 -40.71
C ARG A 897 -4.01 20.43 -39.82
N SER A 898 -5.22 20.59 -40.32
CA SER A 898 -6.46 20.18 -39.67
C SER A 898 -6.43 18.69 -39.30
N SER A 899 -7.13 18.31 -38.22
CA SER A 899 -7.29 16.90 -37.87
C SER A 899 -8.38 16.24 -38.73
N CYS A 900 -9.45 16.96 -39.05
CA CYS A 900 -10.52 16.55 -39.97
C CYS A 900 -10.95 17.73 -40.87
N PRO A 901 -10.23 18.04 -41.96
CA PRO A 901 -10.50 19.24 -42.79
C PRO A 901 -11.89 19.26 -43.43
N ALA A 902 -12.48 18.09 -43.70
CA ALA A 902 -13.86 17.98 -44.18
C ALA A 902 -14.92 18.48 -43.17
N LYS A 903 -14.57 18.63 -41.88
CA LYS A 903 -15.42 19.20 -40.84
C LYS A 903 -14.94 20.58 -40.36
N GLU A 904 -13.62 20.77 -40.25
CA GLU A 904 -13.01 21.99 -39.71
C GLU A 904 -12.88 23.12 -40.75
N CYS A 905 -12.69 22.80 -42.03
CA CYS A 905 -12.46 23.80 -43.09
C CYS A 905 -12.94 23.36 -44.50
N PRO A 906 -14.20 22.88 -44.65
CA PRO A 906 -14.69 22.28 -45.90
C PRO A 906 -14.65 23.22 -47.13
N GLU A 907 -14.86 24.53 -46.95
CA GLU A 907 -14.77 25.51 -48.03
C GLU A 907 -13.34 25.61 -48.59
N LEU A 908 -12.33 25.61 -47.71
CA LEU A 908 -10.92 25.70 -48.08
C LEU A 908 -10.43 24.40 -48.73
N LEU A 909 -10.96 23.24 -48.30
CA LEU A 909 -10.72 21.95 -48.95
C LEU A 909 -11.31 21.93 -50.37
N CYS A 910 -12.56 22.33 -50.54
CA CYS A 910 -13.23 22.41 -51.85
C CYS A 910 -12.50 23.37 -52.82
N GLN A 911 -12.04 24.51 -52.31
CA GLN A 911 -11.31 25.52 -53.10
C GLN A 911 -9.80 25.22 -53.24
N TYR A 912 -9.26 24.15 -52.64
CA TYR A 912 -7.82 23.93 -52.56
C TYR A 912 -7.16 23.86 -53.94
N SER A 913 -7.77 23.13 -54.89
CA SER A 913 -7.24 22.97 -56.24
C SER A 913 -7.15 24.32 -56.98
N PHE A 914 -8.15 25.20 -56.83
CA PHE A 914 -8.12 26.56 -57.38
C PHE A 914 -7.00 27.40 -56.73
N HIS A 915 -6.92 27.41 -55.40
CA HIS A 915 -5.86 28.14 -54.70
C HIS A 915 -4.44 27.65 -55.07
N SER A 916 -4.26 26.34 -55.28
CA SER A 916 -2.99 25.76 -55.73
C SER A 916 -2.58 26.21 -57.13
N GLN A 917 -3.55 26.37 -58.05
CA GLN A 917 -3.31 26.86 -59.40
C GLN A 917 -2.94 28.35 -59.40
N CYS A 918 -3.66 29.18 -58.65
CA CYS A 918 -3.31 30.60 -58.48
C CYS A 918 -1.92 30.76 -57.84
N PHE A 919 -1.58 29.94 -56.83
CA PHE A 919 -0.26 29.96 -56.21
C PHE A 919 0.85 29.56 -57.21
N ALA A 920 0.62 28.51 -58.00
CA ALA A 920 1.52 28.07 -59.05
C ALA A 920 1.72 29.11 -60.16
N GLU A 921 0.66 29.78 -60.61
CA GLU A 921 0.73 30.88 -61.57
C GLU A 921 1.54 32.07 -60.99
N LEU A 922 1.28 32.43 -59.73
CA LEU A 922 1.98 33.52 -59.06
C LEU A 922 3.48 33.24 -58.91
N LEU A 923 3.86 31.99 -58.57
CA LEU A 923 5.26 31.55 -58.59
C LEU A 923 5.87 31.64 -60.00
N SER A 924 5.17 31.12 -61.00
CA SER A 924 5.66 31.01 -62.38
C SER A 924 5.79 32.36 -63.09
N THR A 925 4.96 33.34 -62.72
CA THR A 925 4.95 34.69 -63.29
C THR A 925 5.76 35.69 -62.46
N LYS A 926 5.40 35.92 -61.19
CA LYS A 926 6.02 36.97 -60.36
C LYS A 926 7.35 36.49 -59.75
N PHE A 927 7.51 35.21 -59.47
CA PHE A 927 8.73 34.65 -58.85
C PHE A 927 9.55 33.78 -59.82
N LYS A 928 9.34 33.96 -61.14
CA LYS A 928 10.04 33.22 -62.22
C LYS A 928 11.56 33.14 -62.04
N TYR A 929 12.18 34.25 -61.62
CA TYR A 929 13.62 34.35 -61.33
C TYR A 929 14.14 33.30 -60.31
N ARG A 930 13.25 32.74 -59.48
CA ARG A 930 13.54 31.71 -58.49
C ARG A 930 13.10 30.31 -58.93
N TYR A 931 11.96 30.16 -59.62
CA TYR A 931 11.33 28.86 -59.87
C TYR A 931 11.41 28.35 -61.31
N GLU A 932 11.91 29.15 -62.26
CA GLU A 932 12.19 28.66 -63.62
C GLU A 932 13.21 27.50 -63.58
N GLY A 933 12.75 26.33 -64.03
CA GLY A 933 13.52 25.09 -64.09
C GLY A 933 13.76 24.38 -62.74
N LYS A 934 13.14 24.83 -61.64
CA LYS A 934 13.29 24.19 -60.31
C LYS A 934 12.17 24.53 -59.32
N ILE A 935 11.74 23.52 -58.56
CA ILE A 935 10.84 23.65 -57.41
C ILE A 935 11.44 22.95 -56.18
N THR A 936 10.90 23.25 -54.99
CA THR A 936 11.22 22.49 -53.76
C THR A 936 10.31 21.27 -53.63
N ASN A 937 10.82 20.20 -53.00
CA ASN A 937 10.11 18.95 -52.84
C ASN A 937 8.78 19.16 -52.07
N TYR A 938 8.78 20.01 -51.04
CA TYR A 938 7.58 20.36 -50.27
C TYR A 938 6.59 21.27 -51.02
N PHE A 939 7.03 22.23 -51.84
CA PHE A 939 6.09 22.97 -52.70
C PHE A 939 5.40 22.04 -53.70
N HIS A 940 6.14 21.16 -54.39
CA HIS A 940 5.53 20.17 -55.29
C HIS A 940 4.53 19.26 -54.56
N LYS A 941 4.91 18.71 -53.39
CA LYS A 941 4.00 17.91 -52.55
C LYS A 941 2.74 18.67 -52.13
N THR A 942 2.90 19.92 -51.69
CA THR A 942 1.80 20.79 -51.24
C THR A 942 0.84 21.14 -52.39
N LEU A 943 1.37 21.49 -53.56
CA LEU A 943 0.58 22.00 -54.68
C LEU A 943 -0.12 20.90 -55.49
N ALA A 944 0.47 19.71 -55.60
CA ALA A 944 -0.09 18.64 -56.43
C ALA A 944 -0.89 17.59 -55.64
N HIS A 945 -0.35 17.07 -54.53
CA HIS A 945 -0.81 15.79 -53.96
C HIS A 945 -1.75 15.91 -52.76
N VAL A 946 -1.88 17.10 -52.15
CA VAL A 946 -2.70 17.29 -50.94
C VAL A 946 -4.18 16.90 -51.12
N PRO A 947 -4.89 17.26 -52.21
CA PRO A 947 -6.29 16.84 -52.39
C PRO A 947 -6.47 15.32 -52.41
N GLU A 948 -5.65 14.60 -53.18
CA GLU A 948 -5.71 13.14 -53.34
C GLU A 948 -5.42 12.41 -52.01
N ILE A 949 -4.48 12.92 -51.21
CA ILE A 949 -4.20 12.36 -49.87
C ILE A 949 -5.37 12.62 -48.91
N ILE A 950 -6.00 13.80 -48.94
CA ILE A 950 -7.17 14.08 -48.10
C ILE A 950 -8.39 13.23 -48.50
N GLU A 951 -8.58 12.96 -49.79
CA GLU A 951 -9.63 12.05 -50.27
C GLU A 951 -9.41 10.61 -49.79
N ARG A 952 -8.14 10.13 -49.80
CA ARG A 952 -7.78 8.77 -49.39
C ARG A 952 -7.72 8.56 -47.86
N ASP A 953 -7.09 9.49 -47.13
CA ASP A 953 -6.75 9.33 -45.71
C ASP A 953 -7.67 10.15 -44.77
N GLY A 954 -8.55 10.99 -45.33
CA GLY A 954 -9.44 11.92 -44.62
C GLY A 954 -8.75 13.10 -43.93
N SER A 955 -7.41 13.05 -43.80
CA SER A 955 -6.59 14.00 -43.05
C SER A 955 -5.12 13.88 -43.48
N ILE A 956 -4.35 14.93 -43.23
CA ILE A 956 -2.87 14.90 -43.24
C ILE A 956 -2.35 15.30 -41.86
N GLY A 957 -2.97 16.32 -41.23
CA GLY A 957 -2.56 16.84 -39.93
C GLY A 957 -2.57 15.80 -38.81
N ALA A 958 -3.56 14.90 -38.79
CA ALA A 958 -3.64 13.82 -37.81
C ALA A 958 -2.52 12.77 -37.98
N TRP A 959 -2.03 12.58 -39.21
CA TRP A 959 -1.04 11.55 -39.57
C TRP A 959 0.42 12.01 -39.47
N ALA A 960 0.65 13.27 -39.06
CA ALA A 960 1.96 13.90 -38.99
C ALA A 960 2.92 13.27 -37.96
N SER A 961 4.20 13.62 -38.12
CA SER A 961 5.32 13.24 -37.25
C SER A 961 5.37 14.00 -35.91
N GLU A 962 4.57 15.06 -35.72
CA GLU A 962 4.65 15.99 -34.57
C GLU A 962 4.49 15.28 -33.20
N GLY A 963 3.65 14.24 -33.13
CA GLY A 963 3.55 13.36 -31.95
C GLY A 963 4.79 12.48 -31.71
N ASN A 964 5.52 12.13 -32.77
CA ASN A 964 6.82 11.50 -32.64
C ASN A 964 7.88 12.53 -32.22
N GLU A 965 8.04 13.67 -32.91
CA GLU A 965 9.05 14.69 -32.57
C GLU A 965 8.97 15.16 -31.11
N SER A 966 7.75 15.38 -30.58
CA SER A 966 7.51 15.71 -29.18
C SER A 966 8.02 14.63 -28.21
N GLY A 967 7.91 13.34 -28.56
CA GLY A 967 8.50 12.20 -27.85
C GLY A 967 10.04 12.22 -27.76
N ASN A 968 10.74 12.91 -28.66
CA ASN A 968 12.20 13.10 -28.54
C ASN A 968 12.58 14.00 -27.35
N LYS A 969 11.73 14.98 -27.04
CA LYS A 969 11.88 15.84 -25.85
C LYS A 969 11.79 15.01 -24.57
N LEU A 970 10.83 14.06 -24.54
CA LEU A 970 10.67 13.10 -23.46
C LEU A 970 11.89 12.16 -23.34
N PHE A 971 12.37 11.56 -24.43
CA PHE A 971 13.56 10.71 -24.43
C PHE A 971 14.78 11.43 -23.80
N ARG A 972 15.08 12.67 -24.22
CA ARG A 972 16.20 13.46 -23.66
C ARG A 972 16.01 13.78 -22.17
N ARG A 973 14.77 13.94 -21.71
CA ARG A 973 14.43 14.16 -20.28
C ARG A 973 14.61 12.88 -19.47
N PHE A 974 14.01 11.77 -19.90
CA PHE A 974 14.02 10.49 -19.20
C PHE A 974 15.44 9.89 -19.12
N ARG A 975 16.25 9.96 -20.19
CA ARG A 975 17.66 9.49 -20.21
C ARG A 975 18.55 10.20 -19.18
N LYS A 976 18.17 11.41 -18.75
CA LYS A 976 18.85 12.21 -17.71
C LYS A 976 18.25 12.04 -16.31
N MET A 977 16.91 11.99 -16.20
CA MET A 977 16.20 12.14 -14.92
C MET A 977 15.63 10.83 -14.35
N ASN A 978 15.33 9.84 -15.20
CA ASN A 978 14.50 8.69 -14.83
C ASN A 978 15.18 7.33 -15.07
N ALA A 979 16.32 7.31 -15.76
CA ALA A 979 17.10 6.11 -16.10
C ALA A 979 18.39 5.93 -15.27
N ARG A 980 18.83 4.68 -15.12
CA ARG A 980 20.19 4.30 -14.69
C ARG A 980 21.22 4.95 -15.61
N GLN A 981 22.28 5.52 -15.03
CA GLN A 981 23.32 6.22 -15.78
C GLN A 981 24.44 5.23 -16.20
N SER A 982 24.09 4.31 -17.09
CA SER A 982 24.98 3.25 -17.61
C SER A 982 24.50 2.80 -19.00
N LYS A 983 25.43 2.62 -19.95
CA LYS A 983 25.16 2.17 -21.33
C LYS A 983 24.20 0.97 -21.39
N ILE A 984 24.45 -0.05 -20.57
CA ILE A 984 23.74 -1.35 -20.58
C ILE A 984 22.24 -1.21 -20.29
N TYR A 985 21.88 -0.30 -19.38
CA TYR A 985 20.54 -0.25 -18.77
C TYR A 985 19.71 0.99 -19.15
N GLU A 986 20.32 2.01 -19.77
CA GLU A 986 19.61 3.27 -19.95
C GLU A 986 18.46 3.18 -20.97
N MET A 987 18.62 2.42 -22.06
CA MET A 987 17.56 2.24 -23.05
C MET A 987 16.38 1.42 -22.48
N GLU A 988 16.65 0.45 -21.58
CA GLU A 988 15.64 -0.34 -20.87
C GLU A 988 14.78 0.57 -19.96
N ASP A 989 15.43 1.40 -19.13
CA ASP A 989 14.71 2.32 -18.23
C ASP A 989 13.96 3.41 -18.98
N VAL A 990 14.53 3.98 -20.06
CA VAL A 990 13.85 4.99 -20.87
C VAL A 990 12.65 4.40 -21.59
N LEU A 991 12.78 3.24 -22.24
CA LEU A 991 11.66 2.55 -22.91
C LEU A 991 10.53 2.27 -21.91
N LYS A 992 10.86 1.67 -20.76
CA LYS A 992 9.88 1.34 -19.72
C LYS A 992 9.16 2.59 -19.17
N HIS A 993 9.90 3.65 -18.86
CA HIS A 993 9.32 4.83 -18.25
C HIS A 993 8.53 5.69 -19.24
N HIS A 994 8.96 5.72 -20.51
CA HIS A 994 8.25 6.40 -21.59
C HIS A 994 6.96 5.64 -21.94
N TRP A 995 6.98 4.30 -21.98
CA TRP A 995 5.75 3.49 -22.09
C TRP A 995 4.72 3.82 -21.01
N LEU A 996 5.15 3.84 -19.73
CA LEU A 996 4.28 4.20 -18.61
C LEU A 996 3.75 5.65 -18.69
N TYR A 997 4.48 6.58 -19.29
CA TYR A 997 4.02 7.95 -19.51
C TYR A 997 2.89 8.01 -20.56
N THR A 998 2.97 7.17 -21.58
CA THR A 998 1.94 7.02 -22.62
C THR A 998 0.74 6.16 -22.22
N SER A 999 0.56 5.87 -20.93
CA SER A 999 -0.57 5.06 -20.42
C SER A 999 -1.85 5.91 -20.27
N LYS A 1000 -2.90 5.56 -21.03
CA LYS A 1000 -4.21 6.20 -20.94
C LYS A 1000 -4.85 5.98 -19.56
N HIS A 1001 -4.76 4.76 -19.01
CA HIS A 1001 -5.23 4.47 -17.66
C HIS A 1001 -4.53 5.33 -16.59
N LEU A 1002 -3.21 5.58 -16.69
CA LEU A 1002 -2.52 6.49 -15.77
C LEU A 1002 -2.85 7.97 -16.02
N GLN A 1003 -3.16 8.37 -17.25
CA GLN A 1003 -3.58 9.74 -17.58
C GLN A 1003 -4.99 10.04 -17.02
N LYS A 1004 -5.93 9.09 -17.05
CA LYS A 1004 -7.28 9.25 -16.47
C LYS A 1004 -7.27 9.65 -14.99
N PHE A 1005 -6.36 9.10 -14.17
CA PHE A 1005 -6.23 9.50 -12.76
C PHE A 1005 -5.86 10.98 -12.55
N MET A 1006 -5.17 11.61 -13.51
CA MET A 1006 -4.86 13.05 -13.44
C MET A 1006 -6.09 13.92 -13.75
N ASN A 1007 -6.99 13.41 -14.60
CA ASN A 1007 -8.19 14.09 -15.08
C ASN A 1007 -9.42 13.91 -14.18
N ALA A 1008 -9.32 13.14 -13.09
CA ALA A 1008 -10.44 12.84 -12.17
C ALA A 1008 -11.19 14.08 -11.64
N HIS A 1009 -10.53 15.24 -11.58
CA HIS A 1009 -11.12 16.52 -11.20
C HIS A 1009 -12.15 17.07 -12.21
N ILE A 1010 -12.11 16.62 -13.47
CA ILE A 1010 -13.09 16.96 -14.52
C ILE A 1010 -14.36 16.14 -14.29
N ASN A 1011 -14.22 14.83 -14.07
CA ASN A 1011 -15.35 13.93 -13.81
C ASN A 1011 -16.13 14.37 -12.55
N LEU A 1012 -15.43 14.83 -11.50
CA LEU A 1012 -16.05 15.39 -10.30
C LEU A 1012 -16.85 16.68 -10.55
N LYS A 1013 -16.46 17.52 -11.52
CA LYS A 1013 -17.26 18.68 -11.95
C LYS A 1013 -18.51 18.23 -12.72
N ASN A 1014 -18.35 17.28 -13.64
CA ASN A 1014 -19.44 16.78 -14.47
C ASN A 1014 -20.49 15.97 -13.66
N GLN A 1015 -20.11 15.44 -12.49
CA GLN A 1015 -20.98 14.73 -11.56
C GLN A 1015 -21.78 15.65 -10.60
N GLY A 1016 -21.85 16.96 -10.87
CA GLY A 1016 -22.83 17.85 -10.23
C GLY A 1016 -22.56 18.23 -8.77
N PHE A 1017 -21.38 17.93 -8.22
CA PHE A 1017 -20.97 18.43 -6.90
C PHE A 1017 -20.48 19.88 -6.95
N THR A 1018 -21.34 20.78 -7.41
CA THR A 1018 -21.15 22.23 -7.24
C THR A 1018 -21.46 22.61 -5.80
N VAL A 1019 -20.46 23.09 -5.07
CA VAL A 1019 -20.70 23.99 -3.94
C VAL A 1019 -21.02 25.34 -4.57
N ASP A 1020 -22.27 25.79 -4.44
CA ASP A 1020 -22.70 27.07 -4.98
C ASP A 1020 -21.89 28.21 -4.36
N LEU A 1021 -21.21 28.94 -5.24
CA LEU A 1021 -20.70 30.28 -4.99
C LEU A 1021 -21.40 31.17 -6.02
N ASP A 1022 -22.18 32.14 -5.54
CA ASP A 1022 -22.97 33.01 -6.40
C ASP A 1022 -22.09 33.79 -7.41
N ILE A 1023 -22.21 33.45 -8.69
CA ILE A 1023 -21.64 34.22 -9.81
C ILE A 1023 -22.75 34.51 -10.82
N ASN A 1024 -23.79 35.22 -10.35
CA ASN A 1024 -24.90 35.73 -11.18
C ASN A 1024 -24.67 37.19 -11.64
N THR A 1025 -23.42 37.57 -11.94
CA THR A 1025 -23.05 38.92 -12.44
C THR A 1025 -21.81 38.93 -13.36
N ILE A 1026 -21.78 38.10 -14.41
CA ILE A 1026 -20.81 38.24 -15.54
C ILE A 1026 -21.57 38.06 -16.88
N ASN A 1027 -21.17 38.82 -17.90
CA ASN A 1027 -21.89 38.95 -19.17
C ASN A 1027 -21.68 37.73 -20.10
N PRO A 1028 -22.58 37.43 -21.06
CA PRO A 1028 -22.46 36.25 -21.92
C PRO A 1028 -21.26 36.23 -22.87
N GLU A 1029 -20.75 37.40 -23.26
CA GLU A 1029 -19.77 37.55 -24.34
C GLU A 1029 -18.34 37.09 -23.95
N GLU A 1030 -17.97 37.17 -22.67
CA GLU A 1030 -16.65 36.70 -22.18
C GLU A 1030 -16.47 35.17 -22.24
N ARG A 1031 -17.53 34.40 -22.54
CA ARG A 1031 -17.45 32.93 -22.66
C ARG A 1031 -16.63 32.44 -23.85
N LEU A 1032 -16.37 33.26 -24.87
CA LEU A 1032 -15.58 32.85 -26.04
C LEU A 1032 -14.07 32.89 -25.76
N GLU A 1033 -13.56 33.98 -25.19
CA GLU A 1033 -12.12 34.20 -25.03
C GLU A 1033 -11.48 33.28 -23.97
N CYS A 1034 -12.21 32.96 -22.89
CA CYS A 1034 -11.71 32.09 -21.82
C CYS A 1034 -11.47 30.63 -22.27
N SER A 1035 -11.94 30.24 -23.47
CA SER A 1035 -11.60 28.94 -24.08
C SER A 1035 -10.17 28.91 -24.65
N ILE A 1036 -9.64 30.05 -25.10
CA ILE A 1036 -8.40 30.14 -25.89
C ILE A 1036 -7.16 30.26 -24.99
N GLU A 1037 -7.19 31.10 -23.95
CA GLU A 1037 -6.01 31.31 -23.09
C GLU A 1037 -5.59 30.09 -22.25
N SER A 1038 -6.48 29.09 -22.10
CA SER A 1038 -6.13 27.84 -21.41
C SER A 1038 -5.11 26.97 -22.17
N LEU A 1039 -4.98 27.16 -23.49
CA LEU A 1039 -4.17 26.31 -24.38
C LEU A 1039 -2.67 26.59 -24.36
N GLU A 1040 -2.21 27.81 -24.03
CA GLU A 1040 -0.77 28.16 -24.10
C GLU A 1040 0.04 27.78 -22.83
N SER A 1041 -0.60 27.33 -21.75
CA SER A 1041 0.05 27.21 -20.42
C SER A 1041 0.56 25.81 -20.02
N MET A 1042 0.50 24.82 -20.91
CA MET A 1042 1.04 23.46 -20.67
C MET A 1042 2.06 22.95 -21.71
N GLU A 1043 2.50 23.76 -22.68
CA GLU A 1043 3.76 23.48 -23.39
C GLU A 1043 4.97 23.87 -22.49
N PHE A 1044 5.66 22.88 -21.90
CA PHE A 1044 6.90 23.06 -21.12
C PHE A 1044 8.04 22.17 -21.64
#